data_AF-A0A319CJ40-F1
#
_entry.id   AF-A0A319CJ40-F1
#
_cell.length_a   1.000
_cell.length_b   1.000
_cell.length_c   1.000
_cell.angle_alpha   90.00
_cell.angle_beta   90.00
_cell.angle_gamma   90.00
#
_symmetry.space_group_name_H-M   'P 1'
#
loop_
_entity.id
_entity.type
_entity.pdbx_description
1 polymer ?
#
loop_
_entity_poly.entity_id
_entity_poly.type
_entity_poly.pdbx_seq_one_letter_code
_entity_poly.pdbx_strand_id
1 'polypeptide(L)'
;MTMAPPSGSAVYKKKDGTLTMSPDQQSVSWIPAAGGATGTITISVAQITNLQQTPATSPKVMLKIHVLPPNAPDNTPEQYVFNFTAGANARAEADAIKDALSAAIQAVKAAQAAPTPPVAAAAAAGSGGGGGSNEGVSAAMAMANAITAGGSYEKPWDDDKRLQGDMELQQSLLKSNPQLQRMFMESMGTKPETLSAGQFMKQFWSTRLHLLRAHAIERSQTRGSYNVLSTLKPRVEDSVTKLNISKEQIQLIFNQHPLVKQVYDENVPKLSETQFWSRFFQSRLFKKLRGERISETDATDAILDKYLKADEHGNLRDAQVPHFLDLAGNEVNHSQRRGNRPDLDMRPSSVEKVPIIRTLNNLSEKIMANVAPADAIPQANDDTEDDMYNELQLRDLRGDEEQRRILLNVKDQSRFFSSQSKTDEDEESRLFAQQDPNRILNDLRGEVDQNLPEGGIVPIGRLVEPEEDDDDDDENKQASQVGSRATLKRASSQILEAIRDRRTQTEASAISGTFGLSSALYDRLTLTHATSTEFLHQFWQAFLSGNPDRAGEVASLVESLNRAMDRIKAVQQDAEAERQVEVNRLRRHARDVLEATGKKLRINLANVAGGEQAVTRLLGPTIRALETALTKYKDALAEEMKEMPPA
;
A
#
# COMPACT_ATOMS: atom_id res chain seq x y z
N MET A 1 11.81 19.04 -39.81
CA MET A 1 11.68 17.80 -40.61
C MET A 1 11.82 16.63 -39.65
N THR A 2 10.71 16.01 -39.26
CA THR A 2 10.72 14.84 -38.38
C THR A 2 11.18 13.63 -39.21
N MET A 3 12.40 13.16 -38.98
CA MET A 3 12.90 11.92 -39.60
C MET A 3 11.96 10.77 -39.20
N ALA A 4 11.52 9.98 -40.18
CA ALA A 4 10.73 8.78 -39.92
C ALA A 4 11.52 7.83 -39.01
N PRO A 5 10.88 7.16 -38.03
CA PRO A 5 11.58 6.25 -37.15
C PRO A 5 12.18 5.08 -37.94
N PRO A 6 13.38 4.60 -37.56
CA PRO A 6 14.02 3.49 -38.24
C PRO A 6 13.15 2.23 -38.14
N SER A 7 12.94 1.59 -39.28
CA SER A 7 12.11 0.41 -39.43
C SER A 7 12.77 -0.57 -40.40
N GLY A 8 12.54 -1.87 -40.20
CA GLY A 8 13.13 -2.91 -41.02
C GLY A 8 12.36 -4.22 -40.99
N SER A 9 12.41 -4.96 -42.09
CA SER A 9 11.67 -6.23 -42.22
C SER A 9 12.45 -7.37 -41.57
N ALA A 10 11.85 -8.02 -40.57
CA ALA A 10 12.52 -9.04 -39.78
C ALA A 10 11.60 -10.21 -39.38
N VAL A 11 12.16 -11.41 -39.41
CA VAL A 11 11.56 -12.66 -38.96
C VAL A 11 11.89 -12.91 -37.50
N TYR A 12 10.85 -13.14 -36.70
CA TYR A 12 10.95 -13.55 -35.30
C TYR A 12 10.20 -14.86 -35.08
N LYS A 13 10.83 -15.87 -34.47
CA LYS A 13 10.23 -17.22 -34.24
C LYS A 13 9.48 -17.79 -35.48
N LYS A 14 10.12 -17.72 -36.65
CA LYS A 14 9.59 -18.17 -37.96
C LYS A 14 8.35 -17.42 -38.48
N LYS A 15 8.00 -16.27 -37.89
CA LYS A 15 6.94 -15.39 -38.39
C LYS A 15 7.57 -14.15 -39.03
N ASP A 16 7.11 -13.79 -40.21
CA ASP A 16 7.50 -12.54 -40.89
C ASP A 16 6.82 -11.34 -40.23
N GLY A 17 7.53 -10.23 -40.11
CA GLY A 17 7.03 -8.98 -39.55
C GLY A 17 7.96 -7.80 -39.77
N THR A 18 7.59 -6.66 -39.23
CA THR A 18 8.37 -5.42 -39.30
C THR A 18 8.78 -5.00 -37.89
N LEU A 19 10.08 -4.79 -37.69
CA LEU A 19 10.64 -4.23 -36.47
C LEU A 19 10.73 -2.71 -36.64
N THR A 20 10.06 -1.97 -35.76
CA THR A 20 10.01 -0.51 -35.80
C THR A 20 10.38 0.07 -34.43
N MET A 21 11.14 1.16 -34.42
CA MET A 21 11.36 1.93 -33.20
C MET A 21 10.22 2.94 -33.01
N SER A 22 9.79 3.17 -31.77
CA SER A 22 8.82 4.22 -31.46
C SER A 22 9.40 5.61 -31.79
N PRO A 23 8.59 6.58 -32.25
CA PRO A 23 9.02 7.98 -32.44
C PRO A 23 9.65 8.59 -31.19
N ASP A 24 9.23 8.15 -30.00
CA ASP A 24 9.72 8.64 -28.71
C ASP A 24 11.05 7.99 -28.28
N GLN A 25 11.58 7.04 -29.08
CA GLN A 25 12.79 6.26 -28.83
C GLN A 25 12.79 5.47 -27.50
N GLN A 26 11.63 5.32 -26.85
CA GLN A 26 11.48 4.63 -25.57
C GLN A 26 11.19 3.13 -25.69
N SER A 27 10.74 2.68 -26.87
CA SER A 27 10.39 1.28 -27.12
C SER A 27 10.65 0.87 -28.56
N VAL A 28 10.86 -0.44 -28.74
CA VAL A 28 10.96 -1.10 -30.05
C VAL A 28 9.83 -2.11 -30.15
N SER A 29 9.05 -2.05 -31.23
CA SER A 29 7.93 -2.95 -31.48
C SER A 29 8.18 -3.82 -32.71
N TRP A 30 7.90 -5.11 -32.61
CA TRP A 30 7.85 -6.01 -33.75
C TRP A 30 6.40 -6.37 -34.07
N ILE A 31 5.96 -6.11 -35.30
CA ILE A 31 4.59 -6.29 -35.76
C ILE A 31 4.55 -7.42 -36.80
N PRO A 32 3.82 -8.53 -36.57
CA PRO A 32 3.68 -9.62 -37.54
C PRO A 32 2.95 -9.19 -38.82
N ALA A 33 3.40 -9.68 -39.98
CA ALA A 33 2.79 -9.36 -41.28
C ALA A 33 1.44 -10.08 -41.53
N ALA A 34 1.22 -11.24 -40.89
CA ALA A 34 0.07 -12.12 -41.16
C ALA A 34 -1.02 -12.12 -40.06
N GLY A 35 -0.99 -11.19 -39.10
CA GLY A 35 -1.97 -11.14 -38.01
C GLY A 35 -2.02 -9.78 -37.33
N GLY A 36 -3.09 -9.01 -37.58
CA GLY A 36 -3.31 -7.71 -36.97
C GLY A 36 -3.30 -7.79 -35.43
N ALA A 37 -2.50 -6.90 -34.82
CA ALA A 37 -2.38 -6.54 -33.39
C ALA A 37 -2.22 -7.63 -32.31
N THR A 38 -2.57 -8.89 -32.55
CA THR A 38 -2.65 -9.97 -31.55
C THR A 38 -1.32 -10.74 -31.37
N GLY A 39 -0.22 -10.23 -31.91
CA GLY A 39 1.11 -10.83 -31.78
C GLY A 39 2.26 -9.81 -31.76
N THR A 40 1.96 -8.53 -31.51
CA THR A 40 2.96 -7.47 -31.45
C THR A 40 3.82 -7.63 -30.20
N ILE A 41 5.14 -7.62 -30.38
CA ILE A 41 6.10 -7.68 -29.27
C ILE A 41 6.63 -6.27 -29.04
N THR A 42 6.42 -5.71 -27.86
CA THR A 42 6.92 -4.38 -27.48
C THR A 42 8.00 -4.53 -26.40
N ILE A 43 9.21 -4.09 -26.72
CA ILE A 43 10.38 -4.13 -25.84
C ILE A 43 10.69 -2.69 -25.40
N SER A 44 10.75 -2.44 -24.09
CA SER A 44 11.17 -1.14 -23.55
C SER A 44 12.69 -1.00 -23.58
N VAL A 45 13.20 0.14 -24.05
CA VAL A 45 14.64 0.42 -24.15
C VAL A 45 15.33 0.39 -22.77
N ALA A 46 14.61 0.79 -21.72
CA ALA A 46 15.12 0.75 -20.34
C ALA A 46 15.42 -0.67 -19.82
N GLN A 47 14.80 -1.69 -20.42
CA GLN A 47 14.97 -3.10 -20.01
C GLN A 47 16.06 -3.81 -20.82
N ILE A 48 16.66 -3.15 -21.81
CA ILE A 48 17.67 -3.76 -22.69
C ILE A 48 19.04 -3.68 -22.04
N THR A 49 19.66 -4.86 -21.82
CA THR A 49 20.96 -4.98 -21.16
C THR A 49 22.11 -5.03 -22.17
N ASN A 50 21.95 -5.78 -23.26
CA ASN A 50 22.97 -5.97 -24.29
C ASN A 50 22.33 -6.14 -25.67
N LEU A 51 23.04 -5.67 -26.70
CA LEU A 51 22.66 -5.73 -28.10
C LEU A 51 23.78 -6.40 -28.90
N GLN A 52 23.46 -7.45 -29.63
CA GLN A 52 24.41 -8.18 -30.47
C GLN A 52 23.91 -8.20 -31.92
N GLN A 53 24.81 -8.01 -32.87
CA GLN A 53 24.52 -8.11 -34.29
C GLN A 53 25.54 -9.05 -34.93
N THR A 54 25.13 -9.81 -35.94
CA THR A 54 26.05 -10.70 -36.66
C THR A 54 27.14 -9.91 -37.40
N PRO A 55 28.38 -10.44 -37.52
CA PRO A 55 29.47 -9.78 -38.25
C PRO A 55 29.19 -9.71 -39.75
N ALA A 56 29.84 -8.75 -40.43
CA ALA A 56 29.65 -8.47 -41.87
C ALA A 56 30.03 -9.63 -42.80
N THR A 57 30.81 -10.59 -42.29
CA THR A 57 31.22 -11.81 -43.00
C THR A 57 30.13 -12.88 -43.07
N SER A 58 29.02 -12.72 -42.32
CA SER A 58 27.94 -13.70 -42.28
C SER A 58 26.82 -13.37 -43.28
N PRO A 59 26.33 -14.35 -44.07
CA PRO A 59 25.25 -14.13 -45.05
C PRO A 59 23.87 -13.91 -44.40
N LYS A 60 23.72 -14.17 -43.09
CA LYS A 60 22.47 -13.97 -42.34
C LYS A 60 22.61 -12.78 -41.40
N VAL A 61 21.83 -11.73 -41.63
CA VAL A 61 21.79 -10.54 -40.78
C VAL A 61 20.83 -10.79 -39.62
N MET A 62 21.36 -10.92 -38.41
CA MET A 62 20.56 -11.12 -37.19
C MET A 62 20.88 -10.04 -36.15
N LEU A 63 19.83 -9.52 -35.49
CA LEU A 63 19.92 -8.63 -34.33
C LEU A 63 19.36 -9.36 -33.11
N LYS A 64 20.18 -9.50 -32.08
CA LYS A 64 19.86 -10.18 -30.83
C LYS A 64 19.80 -9.17 -29.70
N ILE A 65 18.62 -9.04 -29.08
CA ILE A 65 18.32 -8.11 -27.99
C ILE A 65 18.21 -8.91 -26.70
N HIS A 66 19.02 -8.56 -25.69
CA HIS A 66 18.95 -9.15 -24.35
C HIS A 66 18.14 -8.23 -23.43
N VAL A 67 17.01 -8.72 -22.92
CA VAL A 67 16.08 -7.97 -22.08
C VAL A 67 16.08 -8.57 -20.68
N LEU A 68 16.18 -7.73 -19.65
CA LEU A 68 16.01 -8.13 -18.26
C LEU A 68 14.70 -7.52 -17.74
N PRO A 69 13.60 -8.28 -17.66
CA PRO A 69 12.35 -7.78 -17.11
C PRO A 69 12.47 -7.56 -15.59
N PRO A 70 11.79 -6.55 -15.02
CA PRO A 70 11.93 -6.18 -13.60
C PRO A 70 11.51 -7.26 -12.60
N ASN A 71 10.75 -8.28 -13.04
CA ASN A 71 10.25 -9.38 -12.20
C ASN A 71 10.79 -10.77 -12.60
N ALA A 72 11.97 -10.85 -13.22
CA ALA A 72 12.52 -12.14 -13.65
C ALA A 72 12.98 -12.99 -12.44
N PRO A 73 12.52 -14.25 -12.28
CA PRO A 73 13.16 -15.18 -11.35
C PRO A 73 14.59 -15.43 -11.83
N ASP A 74 15.57 -15.30 -10.93
CA ASP A 74 17.00 -15.57 -11.15
C ASP A 74 17.81 -14.63 -12.06
N ASN A 75 17.32 -13.42 -12.38
CA ASN A 75 18.09 -12.42 -13.16
C ASN A 75 18.57 -12.95 -14.53
N THR A 76 17.88 -13.94 -15.11
CA THR A 76 18.23 -14.50 -16.42
C THR A 76 17.73 -13.59 -17.53
N PRO A 77 18.59 -13.08 -18.43
CA PRO A 77 18.15 -12.20 -19.52
C PRO A 77 17.39 -13.00 -20.59
N GLU A 78 16.18 -12.55 -20.91
CA GLU A 78 15.41 -13.04 -22.06
C GLU A 78 16.07 -12.60 -23.37
N GLN A 79 16.07 -13.47 -24.38
CA GLN A 79 16.77 -13.25 -25.64
C GLN A 79 15.78 -13.19 -26.80
N TYR A 80 15.76 -12.05 -27.50
CA TYR A 80 14.96 -11.85 -28.70
C TYR A 80 15.89 -11.82 -29.92
N VAL A 81 15.73 -12.77 -30.84
CA VAL A 81 16.56 -12.88 -32.07
C VAL A 81 15.71 -12.56 -33.28
N PHE A 82 16.05 -11.46 -33.97
CA PHE A 82 15.38 -10.98 -35.17
C PHE A 82 16.27 -11.21 -36.40
N ASN A 83 15.74 -11.88 -37.42
CA ASN A 83 16.46 -12.17 -38.67
C ASN A 83 15.96 -11.25 -39.77
N PHE A 84 16.80 -10.38 -40.31
CA PHE A 84 16.37 -9.40 -41.32
C PHE A 84 16.23 -10.05 -42.70
N THR A 85 15.13 -9.75 -43.40
CA THR A 85 14.74 -10.40 -44.67
C THR A 85 14.77 -9.46 -45.88
N ALA A 86 15.11 -8.18 -45.71
CA ALA A 86 15.13 -7.16 -46.77
C ALA A 86 16.31 -7.28 -47.77
N GLY A 87 16.76 -8.50 -48.09
CA GLY A 87 17.78 -8.78 -49.11
C GLY A 87 19.02 -7.88 -49.02
N ALA A 88 19.28 -7.10 -50.07
CA ALA A 88 20.42 -6.17 -50.16
C ALA A 88 20.39 -5.04 -49.12
N ASN A 89 19.20 -4.65 -48.63
CA ASN A 89 19.02 -3.58 -47.64
C ASN A 89 18.94 -4.09 -46.20
N ALA A 90 18.90 -5.41 -46.00
CA ALA A 90 18.78 -6.03 -44.67
C ALA A 90 19.88 -5.59 -43.70
N ARG A 91 21.10 -5.33 -44.21
CA ARG A 91 22.22 -4.87 -43.39
C ARG A 91 22.08 -3.41 -42.98
N ALA A 92 21.74 -2.54 -43.94
CA ALA A 92 21.53 -1.13 -43.69
C ALA A 92 20.36 -0.87 -42.72
N GLU A 93 19.26 -1.62 -42.85
CA GLU A 93 18.13 -1.55 -41.92
C GLU A 93 18.52 -2.02 -40.51
N ALA A 94 19.27 -3.11 -40.41
CA ALA A 94 19.74 -3.63 -39.12
C ALA A 94 20.75 -2.69 -38.44
N ASP A 95 21.66 -2.07 -39.21
CA ASP A 95 22.62 -1.08 -38.72
C ASP A 95 21.88 0.19 -38.24
N ALA A 96 20.92 0.70 -39.02
CA ALA A 96 20.13 1.87 -38.64
C ALA A 96 19.31 1.66 -37.34
N ILE A 97 18.68 0.50 -37.18
CA ILE A 97 17.93 0.17 -35.94
C ILE A 97 18.90 -0.03 -34.77
N LYS A 98 20.04 -0.70 -34.99
CA LYS A 98 21.04 -0.94 -33.95
C LYS A 98 21.66 0.37 -33.46
N ASP A 99 22.00 1.28 -34.36
CA ASP A 99 22.63 2.56 -34.03
C ASP A 99 21.64 3.45 -33.27
N ALA A 100 20.39 3.51 -33.72
CA ALA A 100 19.33 4.23 -33.02
C ALA A 100 19.04 3.65 -31.63
N LEU A 101 18.99 2.32 -31.49
CA LEU A 101 18.78 1.65 -30.22
C LEU A 101 19.98 1.83 -29.28
N SER A 102 21.21 1.79 -29.80
CA SER A 102 22.43 2.01 -29.02
C SER A 102 22.50 3.45 -28.50
N ALA A 103 22.12 4.43 -29.34
CA ALA A 103 22.02 5.83 -28.93
C ALA A 103 20.96 6.03 -27.83
N ALA A 104 19.79 5.40 -27.97
CA ALA A 104 18.73 5.46 -26.97
C ALA A 104 19.14 4.80 -25.64
N ILE A 105 19.81 3.64 -25.67
CA ILE A 105 20.34 2.97 -24.47
C ILE A 105 21.41 3.84 -23.78
N GLN A 106 22.29 4.48 -24.55
CA GLN A 106 23.30 5.40 -24.00
C GLN A 106 22.66 6.64 -23.37
N ALA A 107 21.61 7.20 -23.98
CA ALA A 107 20.86 8.32 -23.42
C ALA A 107 20.17 7.94 -22.10
N VAL A 108 19.57 6.75 -22.01
CA VAL A 108 18.96 6.24 -20.77
C VAL A 108 20.02 6.00 -19.69
N LYS A 109 21.16 5.40 -20.04
CA LYS A 109 22.29 5.20 -19.08
C LYS A 109 22.90 6.52 -18.62
N ALA A 110 23.01 7.52 -19.51
CA ALA A 110 23.50 8.85 -19.17
C ALA A 110 22.52 9.60 -18.24
N ALA A 111 21.20 9.47 -18.47
CA ALA A 111 20.18 10.03 -17.60
C ALA A 111 20.16 9.36 -16.20
N GLN A 112 20.47 8.07 -16.11
CA GLN A 112 20.64 7.36 -14.84
C GLN A 112 21.96 7.67 -14.11
N ALA A 113 22.95 8.24 -14.81
CA ALA A 113 24.27 8.61 -14.26
C ALA A 113 24.39 10.09 -13.85
N ALA A 114 23.33 10.89 -13.97
CA ALA A 114 23.34 12.29 -13.55
C ALA A 114 23.23 12.42 -12.00
N PRO A 115 24.09 13.22 -11.35
CA PRO A 115 24.14 13.33 -9.89
C PRO A 115 22.96 14.13 -9.34
N THR A 116 22.29 13.59 -8.34
CA THR A 116 21.44 14.35 -7.41
C THR A 116 22.29 15.37 -6.64
N PRO A 117 21.84 16.63 -6.45
CA PRO A 117 22.60 17.63 -5.72
C PRO A 117 22.73 17.27 -4.22
N PRO A 118 23.87 17.56 -3.58
CA PRO A 118 24.09 17.34 -2.15
C PRO A 118 23.39 18.45 -1.35
N VAL A 119 22.64 18.06 -0.31
CA VAL A 119 22.14 19.00 0.70
C VAL A 119 23.31 19.37 1.62
N ALA A 120 23.56 20.68 1.70
CA ALA A 120 24.65 21.27 2.47
C ALA A 120 24.45 21.06 3.98
N ALA A 121 25.47 20.50 4.63
CA ALA A 121 25.71 20.65 6.05
C ALA A 121 26.19 22.09 6.32
N ALA A 122 25.35 22.91 6.93
CA ALA A 122 25.75 24.20 7.47
C ALA A 122 26.29 24.01 8.89
N ALA A 123 27.60 24.24 9.02
CA ALA A 123 28.27 24.47 10.28
C ALA A 123 27.76 25.76 10.95
N ALA A 124 27.42 25.69 12.23
CA ALA A 124 27.31 26.86 13.10
C ALA A 124 28.47 26.84 14.10
N ALA A 125 29.49 27.65 13.81
CA ALA A 125 30.47 28.08 14.80
C ALA A 125 29.86 29.22 15.64
N GLY A 126 30.05 29.16 16.96
CA GLY A 126 29.34 29.99 17.93
C GLY A 126 29.95 31.36 18.21
N SER A 127 29.32 32.06 19.15
CA SER A 127 29.96 33.02 20.07
C SER A 127 29.13 33.11 21.35
N GLY A 128 29.80 33.23 22.48
CA GLY A 128 29.22 33.04 23.81
C GLY A 128 28.89 34.32 24.59
N GLY A 129 28.53 34.10 25.86
CA GLY A 129 28.56 35.11 26.92
C GLY A 129 27.38 35.10 27.88
N GLY A 130 27.59 34.59 29.12
CA GLY A 130 27.06 35.23 30.32
C GLY A 130 26.00 34.51 31.17
N GLY A 131 26.46 33.69 32.13
CA GLY A 131 26.11 33.81 33.57
C GLY A 131 24.78 33.29 34.12
N GLY A 132 24.85 32.35 35.08
CA GLY A 132 23.83 32.18 36.13
C GLY A 132 23.46 30.74 36.52
N SER A 133 24.14 30.20 37.55
CA SER A 133 23.71 29.16 38.52
C SER A 133 22.45 28.30 38.27
N ASN A 134 22.58 26.97 38.19
CA ASN A 134 22.35 26.06 39.34
C ASN A 134 22.50 24.56 38.96
N GLU A 135 23.31 23.86 39.75
CA GLU A 135 23.17 22.49 40.27
C GLU A 135 22.61 21.33 39.39
N GLY A 136 23.52 20.45 38.97
CA GLY A 136 23.60 19.09 39.52
C GLY A 136 22.53 18.05 39.15
N VAL A 137 22.63 17.43 37.96
CA VAL A 137 22.16 16.05 37.73
C VAL A 137 23.26 15.28 36.99
N SER A 138 23.81 14.25 37.64
CA SER A 138 24.97 13.49 37.15
C SER A 138 24.64 12.66 35.90
N ALA A 139 25.62 12.56 34.98
CA ALA A 139 25.59 11.74 33.77
C ALA A 139 25.25 10.25 34.00
N ALA A 140 25.36 9.76 35.25
CA ALA A 140 24.91 8.43 35.64
C ALA A 140 23.38 8.25 35.57
N MET A 141 22.59 9.30 35.85
CA MET A 141 21.12 9.26 35.72
C MET A 141 20.68 9.33 34.25
N ALA A 142 21.44 10.02 33.39
CA ALA A 142 21.19 10.03 31.95
C ALA A 142 21.53 8.67 31.29
N MET A 143 22.56 7.98 31.77
CA MET A 143 22.85 6.60 31.35
C MET A 143 21.85 5.59 31.95
N ALA A 144 21.44 5.75 33.21
CA ALA A 144 20.41 4.89 33.80
C ALA A 144 19.09 4.99 33.05
N ASN A 145 18.67 6.19 32.62
CA ASN A 145 17.45 6.39 31.83
C ASN A 145 17.55 5.84 30.40
N ALA A 146 18.77 5.78 29.82
CA ALA A 146 19.02 5.14 28.54
C ALA A 146 19.05 3.60 28.64
N ILE A 147 19.41 3.05 29.80
CA ILE A 147 19.43 1.61 30.06
C ILE A 147 18.02 1.11 30.43
N THR A 148 17.21 1.89 31.15
CA THR A 148 15.79 1.56 31.40
C THR A 148 14.88 1.77 30.20
N ALA A 149 15.30 2.55 29.19
CA ALA A 149 14.64 2.60 27.88
C ALA A 149 14.98 1.40 26.96
N GLY A 150 15.87 0.51 27.39
CA GLY A 150 16.24 -0.73 26.68
C GLY A 150 15.24 -1.89 26.84
N GLY A 151 14.08 -1.65 27.46
CA GLY A 151 13.06 -2.68 27.73
C GLY A 151 12.01 -2.85 26.62
N SER A 152 12.10 -2.08 25.54
CA SER A 152 11.21 -2.21 24.38
C SER A 152 12.04 -2.08 23.12
N TYR A 153 12.17 -3.15 22.37
CA TYR A 153 12.47 -3.06 20.94
C TYR A 153 11.28 -2.42 20.22
N GLU A 154 10.90 -1.19 20.58
CA GLU A 154 9.94 -0.43 19.79
C GLU A 154 10.63 -0.10 18.49
N LYS A 155 10.08 -0.64 17.40
CA LYS A 155 10.67 -0.41 16.10
C LYS A 155 10.59 1.09 15.82
N PRO A 156 11.58 1.71 15.16
CA PRO A 156 11.62 3.16 14.95
C PRO A 156 10.37 3.78 14.29
N TRP A 157 9.51 2.97 13.66
CA TRP A 157 8.26 3.34 13.00
C TRP A 157 7.00 3.17 13.86
N ASP A 158 7.12 2.63 15.08
CA ASP A 158 6.01 2.50 16.04
C ASP A 158 5.81 3.80 16.86
N ASP A 159 6.83 4.67 16.94
CA ASP A 159 6.71 5.99 17.58
C ASP A 159 6.04 7.03 16.66
N ASP A 160 4.77 7.29 16.94
CA ASP A 160 3.90 8.24 16.23
C ASP A 160 4.47 9.66 16.19
N LYS A 161 5.12 10.11 17.27
CA LYS A 161 5.64 11.48 17.37
C LYS A 161 6.89 11.65 16.50
N ARG A 162 7.75 10.63 16.49
CA ARG A 162 8.93 10.59 15.63
C ARG A 162 8.54 10.59 14.16
N LEU A 163 7.50 9.83 13.82
CA LEU A 163 6.99 9.73 12.45
C LEU A 163 6.37 11.06 11.95
N GLN A 164 5.68 11.78 12.83
CA GLN A 164 5.18 13.14 12.54
C GLN A 164 6.30 14.20 12.48
N GLY A 165 7.46 13.95 13.10
CA GLY A 165 8.62 14.84 13.05
C GLY A 165 9.53 14.65 11.83
N ASP A 166 9.44 13.51 11.15
CA ASP A 166 10.30 13.18 10.00
C ASP A 166 9.83 13.87 8.70
N MET A 167 10.39 15.05 8.45
CA MET A 167 10.08 15.85 7.26
C MET A 167 10.54 15.18 5.95
N GLU A 168 11.63 14.40 5.97
CA GLU A 168 12.13 13.73 4.77
C GLU A 168 11.18 12.62 4.32
N LEU A 169 10.68 11.84 5.29
CA LEU A 169 9.69 10.81 5.04
C LEU A 169 8.39 11.40 4.51
N GLN A 170 7.92 12.50 5.11
CA GLN A 170 6.72 13.23 4.65
C GLN A 170 6.88 13.73 3.21
N GLN A 171 8.02 14.33 2.87
CA GLN A 171 8.30 14.77 1.50
C GLN A 171 8.41 13.60 0.53
N SER A 172 9.00 12.48 0.94
CA SER A 172 9.06 11.26 0.13
C SER A 172 7.67 10.72 -0.17
N LEU A 173 6.80 10.66 0.84
CA LEU A 173 5.41 10.21 0.69
C LEU A 173 4.63 11.13 -0.24
N LEU A 174 4.78 12.46 -0.11
CA LEU A 174 4.15 13.43 -1.01
C LEU A 174 4.64 13.29 -2.46
N LYS A 175 5.92 12.96 -2.68
CA LYS A 175 6.45 12.70 -4.04
C LYS A 175 5.93 11.38 -4.63
N SER A 176 5.76 10.35 -3.80
CA SER A 176 5.23 9.05 -4.23
C SER A 176 3.75 9.13 -4.61
N ASN A 177 2.96 9.98 -3.93
CA ASN A 177 1.53 10.11 -4.14
C ASN A 177 1.15 11.54 -4.62
N PRO A 178 0.97 11.75 -5.94
CA PRO A 178 0.66 13.07 -6.50
C PRO A 178 -0.74 13.58 -6.12
N GLN A 179 -1.70 12.69 -5.84
CA GLN A 179 -3.03 13.11 -5.37
C GLN A 179 -2.96 13.69 -3.96
N LEU A 180 -2.21 13.02 -3.07
CA LEU A 180 -1.96 13.51 -1.72
C LEU A 180 -1.23 14.85 -1.74
N GLN A 181 -0.27 15.02 -2.64
CA GLN A 181 0.43 16.30 -2.84
C GLN A 181 -0.52 17.43 -3.24
N ARG A 182 -1.41 17.19 -4.21
CA ARG A 182 -2.39 18.20 -4.65
C ARG A 182 -3.32 18.61 -3.51
N MET A 183 -3.84 17.62 -2.78
CA MET A 183 -4.71 17.87 -1.62
C MET A 183 -3.96 18.62 -0.50
N PHE A 184 -2.70 18.27 -0.24
CA PHE A 184 -1.87 18.97 0.74
C PHE A 184 -1.63 20.43 0.34
N MET A 185 -1.32 20.70 -0.93
CA MET A 185 -1.10 22.06 -1.42
C MET A 185 -2.39 22.89 -1.40
N GLU A 186 -3.53 22.31 -1.79
CA GLU A 186 -4.81 23.03 -1.76
C GLU A 186 -5.29 23.29 -0.32
N SER A 187 -5.18 22.31 0.57
CA SER A 187 -5.52 22.49 1.98
C SER A 187 -4.61 23.51 2.67
N MET A 188 -3.32 23.54 2.32
CA MET A 188 -2.41 24.60 2.77
C MET A 188 -2.80 25.97 2.24
N GLY A 189 -3.27 26.07 0.98
CA GLY A 189 -3.75 27.32 0.39
C GLY A 189 -5.08 27.82 0.98
N THR A 190 -5.91 26.92 1.50
CA THR A 190 -7.24 27.21 2.04
C THR A 190 -7.29 27.26 3.57
N LYS A 191 -6.12 27.16 4.22
CA LYS A 191 -5.99 27.18 5.68
C LYS A 191 -6.50 28.49 6.30
N PRO A 192 -7.06 28.46 7.51
CA PRO A 192 -7.36 29.68 8.26
C PRO A 192 -6.06 30.43 8.64
N GLU A 193 -6.10 31.76 8.67
CA GLU A 193 -4.93 32.60 8.98
C GLU A 193 -4.44 32.44 10.42
N THR A 194 -5.35 32.08 11.33
CA THR A 194 -5.03 31.84 12.75
C THR A 194 -4.24 30.55 12.96
N LEU A 195 -4.24 29.62 12.01
CA LEU A 195 -3.49 28.38 12.10
C LEU A 195 -2.11 28.51 11.45
N SER A 196 -1.09 28.32 12.27
CA SER A 196 0.29 28.19 11.83
C SER A 196 0.43 27.03 10.84
N ALA A 197 1.26 27.21 9.80
CA ALA A 197 1.55 26.15 8.83
C ALA A 197 2.11 24.88 9.51
N GLY A 198 2.86 25.04 10.60
CA GLY A 198 3.37 23.91 11.39
C GLY A 198 2.28 23.17 12.18
N GLN A 199 1.27 23.89 12.70
CA GLN A 199 0.13 23.25 13.38
C GLN A 199 -0.76 22.51 12.39
N PHE A 200 -1.04 23.13 11.24
CA PHE A 200 -1.75 22.48 10.14
C PHE A 200 -1.05 21.20 9.69
N MET A 201 0.28 21.24 9.50
CA MET A 201 1.06 20.08 9.08
C MET A 201 1.00 18.94 10.11
N LYS A 202 1.10 19.25 11.41
CA LYS A 202 0.94 18.25 12.48
C LYS A 202 -0.44 17.61 12.45
N GLN A 203 -1.50 18.41 12.33
CA GLN A 203 -2.87 17.90 12.23
C GLN A 203 -3.04 17.03 10.97
N PHE A 204 -2.58 17.51 9.81
CA PHE A 204 -2.64 16.79 8.53
C PHE A 204 -1.95 15.42 8.57
N TRP A 205 -0.80 15.32 9.24
CA TRP A 205 -0.07 14.04 9.39
C TRP A 205 -0.61 13.18 10.53
N SER A 206 -1.23 13.77 11.55
CA SER A 206 -1.87 12.99 12.62
C SER A 206 -3.01 12.11 12.11
N THR A 207 -3.77 12.59 11.11
CA THR A 207 -4.84 11.79 10.47
C THR A 207 -4.28 10.69 9.56
N ARG A 208 -3.08 10.91 9.01
CA ARG A 208 -2.42 10.06 8.00
C ARG A 208 -1.23 9.29 8.52
N LEU A 209 -1.17 9.11 9.83
CA LEU A 209 -0.05 8.45 10.46
C LEU A 209 0.16 7.02 9.92
N HIS A 210 -0.94 6.32 9.64
CA HIS A 210 -0.92 4.99 9.04
C HIS A 210 -0.22 4.97 7.66
N LEU A 211 -0.38 6.02 6.84
CA LEU A 211 0.31 6.14 5.54
C LEU A 211 1.79 6.39 5.74
N LEU A 212 2.16 7.27 6.68
CA LEU A 212 3.56 7.49 7.01
C LEU A 212 4.20 6.21 7.56
N ARG A 213 3.47 5.44 8.38
CA ARG A 213 3.97 4.19 8.96
C ARG A 213 4.14 3.13 7.88
N ALA A 214 3.16 2.98 6.99
CA ALA A 214 3.25 2.07 5.86
C ALA A 214 4.44 2.41 4.94
N HIS A 215 4.63 3.70 4.62
CA HIS A 215 5.76 4.14 3.79
C HIS A 215 7.10 4.02 4.53
N ALA A 216 7.14 4.23 5.85
CA ALA A 216 8.32 3.98 6.66
C ALA A 216 8.70 2.49 6.65
N ILE A 217 7.70 1.61 6.77
CA ILE A 217 7.88 0.15 6.68
C ILE A 217 8.35 -0.24 5.27
N GLU A 218 7.73 0.29 4.22
CA GLU A 218 8.15 0.02 2.84
C GLU A 218 9.58 0.47 2.57
N ARG A 219 9.98 1.65 3.07
CA ARG A 219 11.35 2.16 2.95
C ARG A 219 12.35 1.36 3.81
N SER A 220 11.91 0.82 4.94
CA SER A 220 12.76 -0.01 5.81
C SER A 220 12.83 -1.48 5.38
N GLN A 221 11.97 -1.91 4.45
CA GLN A 221 12.03 -3.24 3.85
C GLN A 221 13.31 -3.38 3.03
N THR A 222 14.27 -4.10 3.59
CA THR A 222 15.48 -4.53 2.89
C THR A 222 15.33 -5.99 2.48
N ARG A 223 15.98 -6.38 1.38
CA ARG A 223 16.03 -7.80 0.99
C ARG A 223 16.73 -8.57 2.11
N GLY A 224 16.12 -9.68 2.54
CA GLY A 224 16.72 -10.55 3.56
C GLY A 224 18.14 -10.98 3.19
N SER A 225 19.00 -11.11 4.19
CA SER A 225 20.38 -11.57 4.01
C SER A 225 20.38 -12.98 3.39
N TYR A 226 21.01 -13.15 2.23
CA TYR A 226 21.14 -14.45 1.54
C TYR A 226 22.62 -14.71 1.22
N ASN A 227 23.05 -15.97 1.15
CA ASN A 227 24.45 -16.33 0.92
C ASN A 227 25.01 -15.76 -0.40
N VAL A 228 25.78 -14.67 -0.33
CA VAL A 228 26.30 -13.98 -1.51
C VAL A 228 27.40 -14.78 -2.18
N LEU A 229 28.31 -15.35 -1.38
CA LEU A 229 29.48 -16.07 -1.88
C LEU A 229 29.11 -17.31 -2.72
N SER A 230 27.95 -17.92 -2.48
CA SER A 230 27.45 -19.04 -3.31
C SER A 230 26.81 -18.61 -4.63
N THR A 231 26.25 -17.40 -4.68
CA THR A 231 25.59 -16.85 -5.88
C THR A 231 26.57 -16.19 -6.85
N LEU A 232 27.70 -15.69 -6.36
CA LEU A 232 28.74 -15.08 -7.17
C LEU A 232 29.55 -16.15 -7.90
N LYS A 233 29.14 -16.48 -9.13
CA LYS A 233 29.94 -17.32 -10.03
C LYS A 233 30.93 -16.45 -10.82
N PRO A 234 32.24 -16.73 -10.78
CA PRO A 234 33.22 -16.10 -11.65
C PRO A 234 32.81 -16.23 -13.13
N ARG A 235 32.63 -15.09 -13.82
CA ARG A 235 32.53 -15.08 -15.29
C ARG A 235 33.94 -14.92 -15.85
N VAL A 236 34.34 -15.86 -16.70
CA VAL A 236 35.62 -15.80 -17.42
C VAL A 236 35.32 -15.21 -18.79
N GLU A 237 35.78 -13.99 -19.04
CA GLU A 237 35.75 -13.33 -20.34
C GLU A 237 37.22 -13.03 -20.71
N ASP A 238 37.67 -13.51 -21.86
CA ASP A 238 39.04 -13.32 -22.39
C ASP A 238 40.19 -13.74 -21.46
N SER A 239 40.15 -14.93 -20.87
CA SER A 239 41.21 -15.52 -20.01
C SER A 239 41.59 -14.71 -18.75
N VAL A 240 40.97 -13.55 -18.52
CA VAL A 240 41.08 -12.73 -17.32
C VAL A 240 39.75 -12.79 -16.59
N THR A 241 39.74 -13.35 -15.38
CA THR A 241 38.52 -13.45 -14.56
C THR A 241 38.12 -12.05 -14.08
N LYS A 242 37.26 -11.36 -14.84
CA LYS A 242 36.70 -10.06 -14.45
C LYS A 242 35.35 -10.29 -13.79
N LEU A 243 35.27 -9.90 -12.52
CA LEU A 243 34.05 -9.96 -11.72
C LEU A 243 33.47 -8.56 -11.61
N ASN A 244 32.33 -8.31 -12.26
CA ASN A 244 31.55 -7.10 -12.03
C ASN A 244 30.73 -7.29 -10.75
N ILE A 245 31.15 -6.64 -9.67
CA ILE A 245 30.52 -6.74 -8.34
C ILE A 245 29.86 -5.39 -8.05
N SER A 246 28.60 -5.43 -7.63
CA SER A 246 27.89 -4.22 -7.20
C SER A 246 28.29 -3.79 -5.78
N LYS A 247 28.18 -2.50 -5.47
CA LYS A 247 28.48 -1.97 -4.13
C LYS A 247 27.60 -2.60 -3.03
N GLU A 248 26.35 -2.90 -3.37
CA GLU A 248 25.41 -3.59 -2.47
C GLU A 248 25.87 -5.02 -2.15
N GLN A 249 26.40 -5.75 -3.15
CA GLN A 249 26.98 -7.08 -2.92
C GLN A 249 28.22 -7.01 -2.03
N ILE A 250 29.05 -5.98 -2.18
CA ILE A 250 30.23 -5.78 -1.32
C ILE A 250 29.80 -5.52 0.14
N GLN A 251 28.82 -4.64 0.36
CA GLN A 251 28.28 -4.39 1.69
C GLN A 251 27.68 -5.66 2.31
N LEU A 252 26.98 -6.46 1.51
CA LEU A 252 26.42 -7.72 1.97
C LEU A 252 27.52 -8.75 2.31
N ILE A 253 28.62 -8.79 1.56
CA ILE A 253 29.81 -9.60 1.90
C ILE A 253 30.44 -9.12 3.21
N PHE A 254 30.57 -7.80 3.43
CA PHE A 254 31.12 -7.27 4.68
C PHE A 254 30.23 -7.56 5.89
N ASN A 255 28.91 -7.50 5.73
CA ASN A 255 27.97 -7.88 6.77
C ASN A 255 28.01 -9.38 7.06
N GLN A 256 28.20 -10.21 6.04
CA GLN A 256 28.29 -11.66 6.18
C GLN A 256 29.62 -12.13 6.75
N HIS A 257 30.73 -11.50 6.37
CA HIS A 257 32.07 -11.88 6.76
C HIS A 257 32.88 -10.65 7.19
N PRO A 258 32.84 -10.29 8.49
CA PRO A 258 33.60 -9.16 9.03
C PRO A 258 35.12 -9.28 8.81
N LEU A 259 35.65 -10.50 8.72
CA LEU A 259 37.05 -10.74 8.36
C LEU A 259 37.39 -10.17 6.97
N VAL A 260 36.48 -10.29 6.00
CA VAL A 260 36.72 -9.73 4.65
C VAL A 260 36.77 -8.22 4.72
N LYS A 261 35.98 -7.59 5.60
CA LYS A 261 36.04 -6.14 5.84
C LYS A 261 37.39 -5.72 6.45
N GLN A 262 37.88 -6.42 7.46
CA GLN A 262 39.20 -6.15 8.05
C GLN A 262 40.34 -6.31 7.02
N VAL A 263 40.30 -7.39 6.25
CA VAL A 263 41.28 -7.66 5.18
C VAL A 263 41.20 -6.59 4.09
N TYR A 264 40.01 -6.10 3.77
CA TYR A 264 39.81 -5.01 2.81
C TYR A 264 40.39 -3.69 3.33
N ASP A 265 40.07 -3.30 4.57
CA ASP A 265 40.53 -2.05 5.19
C ASP A 265 42.06 -1.99 5.36
N GLU A 266 42.73 -3.13 5.59
CA GLU A 266 44.18 -3.21 5.76
C GLU A 266 44.97 -3.18 4.44
N ASN A 267 44.35 -3.67 3.34
CA ASN A 267 45.02 -3.90 2.07
C ASN A 267 44.58 -2.95 0.94
N VAL A 268 43.44 -2.28 1.06
CA VAL A 268 42.99 -1.23 0.13
C VAL A 268 43.16 0.11 0.87
N PRO A 269 44.02 1.04 0.41
CA PRO A 269 44.36 1.33 -0.99
C PRO A 269 45.68 0.74 -1.54
N LYS A 270 46.41 -0.08 -0.78
CA LYS A 270 47.73 -0.61 -1.24
C LYS A 270 47.59 -1.46 -2.51
N LEU A 271 46.47 -2.16 -2.66
CA LEU A 271 46.00 -2.74 -3.92
C LEU A 271 44.78 -1.97 -4.43
N SER A 272 44.57 -1.95 -5.75
CA SER A 272 43.31 -1.45 -6.31
C SER A 272 42.17 -2.41 -5.99
N GLU A 273 40.95 -1.88 -5.83
CA GLU A 273 39.75 -2.66 -5.51
C GLU A 273 39.55 -3.84 -6.49
N THR A 274 39.74 -3.61 -7.79
CA THR A 274 39.65 -4.65 -8.83
C THR A 274 40.71 -5.75 -8.68
N GLN A 275 41.93 -5.38 -8.29
CA GLN A 275 43.01 -6.34 -8.06
C GLN A 275 42.80 -7.12 -6.75
N PHE A 276 42.29 -6.47 -5.71
CA PHE A 276 41.93 -7.11 -4.45
C PHE A 276 40.86 -8.18 -4.67
N TRP A 277 39.75 -7.82 -5.31
CA TRP A 277 38.65 -8.75 -5.52
C TRP A 277 39.06 -9.92 -6.44
N SER A 278 39.77 -9.67 -7.54
CA SER A 278 40.24 -10.76 -8.42
C SER A 278 41.15 -11.76 -7.69
N ARG A 279 42.04 -11.30 -6.80
CA ARG A 279 42.85 -12.17 -5.94
C ARG A 279 42.03 -12.89 -4.88
N PHE A 280 41.09 -12.18 -4.25
CA PHE A 280 40.22 -12.73 -3.22
C PHE A 280 39.42 -13.93 -3.73
N PHE A 281 38.74 -13.83 -4.87
CA PHE A 281 37.92 -14.94 -5.41
C PHE A 281 38.74 -16.15 -5.89
N GLN A 282 40.03 -15.97 -6.18
CA GLN A 282 40.94 -17.05 -6.53
C GLN A 282 41.65 -17.66 -5.32
N SER A 283 41.61 -16.99 -4.16
CA SER A 283 42.34 -17.36 -2.96
C SER A 283 41.74 -18.56 -2.22
N ARG A 284 42.57 -19.20 -1.40
CA ARG A 284 42.17 -20.25 -0.46
C ARG A 284 41.22 -19.72 0.63
N LEU A 285 41.28 -18.42 0.93
CA LEU A 285 40.37 -17.76 1.88
C LEU A 285 38.93 -17.78 1.38
N PHE A 286 38.69 -17.48 0.10
CA PHE A 286 37.34 -17.59 -0.49
C PHE A 286 36.81 -19.02 -0.45
N LYS A 287 37.65 -20.01 -0.76
CA LYS A 287 37.29 -21.44 -0.66
C LYS A 287 36.93 -21.84 0.76
N LYS A 288 37.70 -21.39 1.77
CA LYS A 288 37.41 -21.60 3.20
C LYS A 288 36.06 -21.00 3.59
N LEU A 289 35.80 -19.75 3.21
CA LEU A 289 34.56 -19.04 3.53
C LEU A 289 33.33 -19.64 2.83
N ARG A 290 33.52 -20.24 1.64
CA ARG A 290 32.48 -21.00 0.92
C ARG A 290 32.27 -22.43 1.46
N GLY A 291 33.17 -22.89 2.34
CA GLY A 291 33.16 -24.26 2.85
C GLY A 291 33.75 -25.29 1.89
N GLU A 292 34.36 -24.89 0.78
CA GLU A 292 35.02 -25.84 -0.12
C GLU A 292 36.28 -26.44 0.52
N ARG A 293 36.59 -27.71 0.20
CA ARG A 293 37.83 -28.35 0.66
C ARG A 293 39.03 -27.67 -0.01
N ILE A 294 39.98 -27.19 0.79
CA ILE A 294 41.21 -26.59 0.31
C ILE A 294 42.11 -27.72 -0.23
N SER A 295 42.48 -27.65 -1.51
CA SER A 295 43.47 -28.56 -2.08
C SER A 295 44.86 -27.94 -1.98
N GLU A 296 45.89 -28.75 -1.73
CA GLU A 296 47.28 -28.29 -1.70
C GLU A 296 47.75 -27.72 -3.06
N THR A 297 47.04 -28.09 -4.15
CA THR A 297 47.28 -27.59 -5.52
C THR A 297 46.71 -26.20 -5.81
N ASP A 298 46.00 -25.58 -4.86
CA ASP A 298 45.35 -24.28 -5.07
C ASP A 298 46.35 -23.13 -5.02
N ALA A 299 46.09 -22.05 -5.77
CA ALA A 299 46.93 -20.85 -5.78
C ALA A 299 47.09 -20.26 -4.37
N THR A 300 48.35 -20.11 -3.93
CA THR A 300 48.72 -19.49 -2.65
C THR A 300 48.88 -17.98 -2.83
N ASP A 301 48.29 -17.18 -1.95
CA ASP A 301 48.48 -15.73 -1.92
C ASP A 301 49.11 -15.32 -0.58
N ALA A 302 50.30 -14.70 -0.65
CA ALA A 302 51.07 -14.29 0.53
C ALA A 302 50.34 -13.28 1.44
N ILE A 303 49.38 -12.52 0.91
CA ILE A 303 48.62 -11.52 1.68
C ILE A 303 47.39 -12.17 2.32
N LEU A 304 46.62 -12.94 1.55
CA LEU A 304 45.34 -13.48 1.98
C LEU A 304 45.48 -14.78 2.81
N ASP A 305 46.52 -15.59 2.56
CA ASP A 305 46.74 -16.84 3.29
C ASP A 305 47.14 -16.61 4.77
N LYS A 306 47.60 -15.39 5.12
CA LYS A 306 47.84 -14.99 6.53
C LYS A 306 46.58 -15.09 7.38
N TYR A 307 45.42 -14.79 6.78
CA TYR A 307 44.12 -14.79 7.46
C TYR A 307 43.42 -16.16 7.41
N LEU A 308 44.05 -17.18 6.79
CA LEU A 308 43.51 -18.54 6.78
C LEU A 308 43.45 -19.16 8.18
N LYS A 309 44.36 -18.75 9.08
CA LYS A 309 44.42 -19.18 10.49
C LYS A 309 43.64 -18.28 11.44
N ALA A 310 43.19 -17.12 10.97
CA ALA A 310 42.27 -16.30 11.74
C ALA A 310 40.93 -17.04 11.78
N ASP A 311 40.56 -17.53 12.95
CA ASP A 311 39.22 -18.03 13.16
C ASP A 311 38.27 -16.83 13.24
N GLU A 312 37.26 -16.81 12.36
CA GLU A 312 36.11 -15.89 12.48
C GLU A 312 35.29 -16.20 13.74
N HIS A 313 35.51 -17.38 14.31
CA HIS A 313 34.91 -17.89 15.52
C HIS A 313 35.46 -17.12 16.73
N GLY A 314 34.96 -15.90 16.94
CA GLY A 314 34.88 -15.37 18.30
C GLY A 314 34.22 -16.42 19.17
N ASN A 315 34.78 -16.66 20.37
CA ASN A 315 34.35 -17.66 21.36
C ASN A 315 32.92 -18.10 21.08
N LEU A 316 32.75 -19.34 20.59
CA LEU A 316 31.48 -20.03 20.61
C LEU A 316 30.87 -19.67 21.95
N ARG A 317 29.80 -18.86 21.92
CA ARG A 317 29.00 -18.73 23.12
C ARG A 317 28.58 -20.15 23.38
N ASP A 318 29.12 -20.74 24.43
CA ASP A 318 28.65 -22.01 24.95
C ASP A 318 27.18 -21.76 25.21
N ALA A 319 26.35 -22.09 24.20
CA ALA A 319 24.93 -22.20 24.40
C ALA A 319 24.84 -23.18 25.56
N GLN A 320 24.33 -22.70 26.69
CA GLN A 320 24.19 -23.51 27.88
C GLN A 320 23.13 -24.55 27.56
N VAL A 321 23.54 -25.62 26.87
CA VAL A 321 22.71 -26.77 26.60
C VAL A 321 22.42 -27.37 27.97
N PRO A 322 21.14 -27.48 28.36
CA PRO A 322 20.81 -28.07 29.65
C PRO A 322 21.45 -29.45 29.79
N HIS A 323 21.99 -29.75 30.97
CA HIS A 323 22.82 -30.95 31.20
C HIS A 323 22.10 -32.28 30.91
N PHE A 324 20.76 -32.29 30.87
CA PHE A 324 19.96 -33.46 30.50
C PHE A 324 19.87 -33.72 28.98
N LEU A 325 20.15 -32.71 28.13
CA LEU A 325 20.31 -32.84 26.68
C LEU A 325 21.79 -33.06 26.28
N ASP A 326 22.72 -32.96 27.24
CA ASP A 326 24.14 -33.17 27.00
C ASP A 326 24.46 -34.66 26.79
N LEU A 327 24.41 -35.09 25.52
CA LEU A 327 24.82 -36.43 25.10
C LEU A 327 26.32 -36.66 25.26
N ALA A 328 27.16 -35.62 25.25
CA ALA A 328 28.60 -35.75 25.43
C ALA A 328 28.95 -36.12 26.87
N GLY A 329 28.20 -35.59 27.85
CA GLY A 329 28.27 -36.02 29.25
C GLY A 329 27.95 -37.51 29.48
N ASN A 330 27.08 -38.09 28.64
CA ASN A 330 26.77 -39.53 28.67
C ASN A 330 27.94 -40.40 28.16
N GLU A 331 28.76 -39.90 27.24
CA GLU A 331 29.96 -40.62 26.77
C GLU A 331 31.01 -40.78 27.88
N VAL A 332 31.10 -39.79 28.79
CA VAL A 332 31.99 -39.85 29.97
C VAL A 332 31.47 -40.86 31.02
N ASN A 333 30.15 -40.97 31.18
CA ASN A 333 29.53 -41.87 32.15
C ASN A 333 29.50 -43.35 31.71
N HIS A 334 29.44 -43.63 30.40
CA HIS A 334 29.37 -45.00 29.88
C HIS A 334 30.62 -45.42 29.10
N SER A 335 31.74 -45.56 29.81
CA SER A 335 33.04 -46.06 29.27
C SER A 335 33.02 -47.52 28.79
N GLN A 336 31.87 -48.20 28.84
CA GLN A 336 31.73 -49.63 28.50
C GLN A 336 31.57 -49.92 27.00
N ARG A 337 31.62 -48.90 26.12
CA ARG A 337 31.89 -49.12 24.69
C ARG A 337 33.33 -49.61 24.53
N ARG A 338 33.49 -50.94 24.69
CA ARG A 338 34.56 -51.86 24.27
C ARG A 338 35.83 -51.19 23.73
N GLY A 339 36.99 -51.58 24.26
CA GLY A 339 38.34 -51.04 24.00
C GLY A 339 38.89 -51.01 22.56
N ASN A 340 38.05 -51.06 21.52
CA ASN A 340 38.42 -50.68 20.16
C ASN A 340 37.98 -49.24 19.91
N ARG A 341 38.93 -48.40 19.49
CA ARG A 341 38.61 -47.05 18.98
C ARG A 341 37.60 -47.20 17.83
N PRO A 342 36.57 -46.32 17.74
CA PRO A 342 35.68 -46.27 16.58
C PRO A 342 36.47 -46.25 15.26
N ASP A 343 35.88 -46.78 14.19
CA ASP A 343 36.48 -46.82 12.86
C ASP A 343 36.87 -45.41 12.38
N LEU A 344 37.83 -45.30 11.45
CA LEU A 344 38.36 -44.03 10.96
C LEU A 344 37.25 -43.08 10.46
N ASP A 345 36.20 -43.64 9.86
CA ASP A 345 35.04 -42.90 9.32
C ASP A 345 34.00 -42.56 10.40
N MET A 346 34.04 -43.24 11.55
CA MET A 346 33.20 -42.99 12.73
C MET A 346 33.88 -42.06 13.75
N ARG A 347 35.07 -41.55 13.42
CA ARG A 347 35.76 -40.53 14.22
C ARG A 347 35.37 -39.15 13.71
N PRO A 348 35.20 -38.16 14.60
CA PRO A 348 35.14 -36.77 14.19
C PRO A 348 36.40 -36.47 13.36
N SER A 349 36.23 -36.29 12.06
CA SER A 349 37.33 -35.93 11.18
C SER A 349 37.93 -34.61 11.64
N SER A 350 39.24 -34.41 11.45
CA SER A 350 39.90 -33.15 11.81
C SER A 350 39.11 -31.96 11.25
N VAL A 351 39.09 -30.86 12.00
CA VAL A 351 38.36 -29.61 11.73
C VAL A 351 38.45 -29.16 10.26
N GLU A 352 39.58 -29.42 9.62
CA GLU A 352 39.88 -29.05 8.24
C GLU A 352 39.15 -29.91 7.17
N LYS A 353 38.65 -31.10 7.53
CA LYS A 353 38.00 -32.04 6.60
C LYS A 353 36.50 -31.78 6.41
N VAL A 354 35.87 -31.01 7.30
CA VAL A 354 34.44 -30.65 7.24
C VAL A 354 34.21 -29.13 7.40
N PRO A 355 34.81 -28.29 6.54
CA PRO A 355 34.62 -26.84 6.59
C PRO A 355 33.18 -26.42 6.25
N ILE A 356 32.48 -27.20 5.40
CA ILE A 356 31.12 -26.95 4.95
C ILE A 356 30.14 -26.76 6.12
N ILE A 357 30.16 -27.65 7.11
CA ILE A 357 29.19 -27.64 8.21
C ILE A 357 29.36 -26.39 9.07
N ARG A 358 30.58 -25.95 9.35
CA ARG A 358 30.84 -24.73 10.14
C ARG A 358 30.39 -23.49 9.41
N THR A 359 30.67 -23.41 8.11
CA THR A 359 30.22 -22.27 7.28
C THR A 359 28.70 -22.21 7.19
N LEU A 360 28.02 -23.36 7.09
CA LEU A 360 26.56 -23.44 7.11
C LEU A 360 25.98 -23.05 8.46
N ASN A 361 26.54 -23.54 9.56
CA ASN A 361 26.07 -23.22 10.91
C ASN A 361 26.23 -21.72 11.23
N ASN A 362 27.38 -21.14 10.92
CA ASN A 362 27.63 -19.70 11.09
C ASN A 362 26.68 -18.86 10.21
N LEU A 363 26.47 -19.29 8.97
CA LEU A 363 25.49 -18.63 8.10
C LEU A 363 24.07 -18.73 8.68
N SER A 364 23.67 -19.89 9.19
CA SER A 364 22.35 -20.07 9.81
C SER A 364 22.19 -19.22 11.07
N GLU A 365 23.21 -19.14 11.91
CA GLU A 365 23.23 -18.29 13.10
C GLU A 365 23.07 -16.82 12.72
N LYS A 366 23.80 -16.35 11.72
CA LYS A 366 23.68 -14.96 11.21
C LYS A 366 22.33 -14.68 10.57
N ILE A 367 21.75 -15.63 9.85
CA ILE A 367 20.39 -15.48 9.28
C ILE A 367 19.37 -15.40 10.42
N MET A 368 19.47 -16.27 11.43
CA MET A 368 18.57 -16.27 12.59
C MET A 368 18.72 -15.00 13.44
N ALA A 369 19.94 -14.48 13.61
CA ALA A 369 20.19 -13.23 14.34
C ALA A 369 19.58 -12.00 13.67
N ASN A 370 19.36 -12.04 12.33
CA ASN A 370 18.71 -10.97 11.58
C ASN A 370 17.18 -11.09 11.56
N VAL A 371 16.63 -12.26 11.90
CA VAL A 371 15.19 -12.44 12.03
C VAL A 371 14.76 -11.79 13.34
N ALA A 372 13.78 -10.91 13.29
CA ALA A 372 13.21 -10.33 14.50
C ALA A 372 12.77 -11.48 15.42
N PRO A 373 13.16 -11.50 16.71
CA PRO A 373 12.77 -12.57 17.61
C PRO A 373 11.26 -12.49 17.80
N ALA A 374 10.52 -13.25 16.99
CA ALA A 374 9.07 -13.37 17.10
C ALA A 374 8.69 -14.00 18.46
N ASP A 375 9.63 -14.74 19.04
CA ASP A 375 9.51 -15.49 20.28
C ASP A 375 10.36 -14.89 21.41
N ALA A 376 10.72 -13.60 21.34
CA ALA A 376 11.20 -12.91 22.53
C ALA A 376 10.02 -12.83 23.51
N ILE A 377 9.86 -13.88 24.32
CA ILE A 377 9.02 -13.86 25.51
C ILE A 377 9.49 -12.62 26.28
N PRO A 378 8.65 -11.60 26.41
CA PRO A 378 9.03 -10.41 27.14
C PRO A 378 9.25 -10.87 28.58
N GLN A 379 10.45 -10.61 29.11
CA GLN A 379 11.00 -11.04 30.41
C GLN A 379 11.85 -12.32 30.37
N ALA A 380 13.10 -12.18 29.91
CA ALA A 380 14.19 -13.11 30.26
C ALA A 380 15.14 -12.46 31.28
N ASN A 381 14.55 -11.82 32.30
CA ASN A 381 15.28 -11.24 33.43
C ASN A 381 14.71 -11.84 34.74
N ASP A 382 14.65 -13.18 34.83
CA ASP A 382 14.88 -13.97 36.07
C ASP A 382 14.54 -15.48 35.91
N ASP A 383 13.83 -15.90 34.86
CA ASP A 383 13.18 -17.23 34.89
C ASP A 383 13.89 -18.35 34.10
N THR A 384 15.15 -18.63 34.41
CA THR A 384 15.78 -19.90 33.93
C THR A 384 15.03 -21.14 34.46
N GLU A 385 14.31 -21.01 35.58
CA GLU A 385 13.45 -22.06 36.13
C GLU A 385 12.12 -22.19 35.38
N ASP A 386 11.51 -21.11 34.90
CA ASP A 386 10.23 -21.19 34.16
C ASP A 386 10.42 -21.69 32.73
N ASP A 387 11.51 -21.35 32.06
CA ASP A 387 11.84 -21.93 30.74
C ASP A 387 12.03 -23.45 30.86
N MET A 388 12.76 -23.90 31.88
CA MET A 388 12.92 -25.33 32.17
C MET A 388 11.58 -25.99 32.55
N TYR A 389 10.73 -25.32 33.33
CA TYR A 389 9.41 -25.82 33.70
C TYR A 389 8.46 -25.90 32.49
N ASN A 390 8.51 -24.91 31.59
CA ASN A 390 7.75 -24.89 30.33
C ASN A 390 8.19 -26.00 29.37
N GLU A 391 9.50 -26.33 29.32
CA GLU A 391 10.02 -27.47 28.56
C GLU A 391 9.63 -28.83 29.16
N LEU A 392 9.57 -28.93 30.50
CA LEU A 392 9.15 -30.14 31.22
C LEU A 392 7.62 -30.37 31.17
N GLN A 393 6.83 -29.34 30.87
CA GLN A 393 5.37 -29.44 30.78
C GLN A 393 4.91 -30.23 29.53
N LEU A 394 4.41 -31.44 29.76
CA LEU A 394 3.80 -32.26 28.74
C LEU A 394 2.46 -31.64 28.27
N ARG A 395 2.26 -31.57 26.95
CA ARG A 395 1.03 -31.04 26.33
C ARG A 395 -0.25 -31.71 26.85
N ASP A 396 -0.18 -33.01 27.15
CA ASP A 396 -1.33 -33.81 27.59
C ASP A 396 -1.72 -33.58 29.06
N LEU A 397 -0.83 -33.01 29.86
CA LEU A 397 -1.06 -32.67 31.27
C LEU A 397 -1.42 -31.19 31.46
N ARG A 398 -1.47 -30.41 30.38
CA ARG A 398 -1.97 -29.03 30.44
C ARG A 398 -3.47 -29.10 30.75
N GLY A 399 -3.90 -28.37 31.78
CA GLY A 399 -5.34 -28.11 31.96
C GLY A 399 -5.87 -27.37 30.74
N ASP A 400 -7.19 -27.41 30.54
CA ASP A 400 -7.83 -26.57 29.52
C ASP A 400 -7.40 -25.12 29.76
N GLU A 401 -6.89 -24.45 28.71
CA GLU A 401 -6.49 -23.06 28.81
C GLU A 401 -7.66 -22.24 29.38
N GLU A 402 -7.43 -21.53 30.49
CA GLU A 402 -8.46 -20.70 31.12
C GLU A 402 -8.89 -19.61 30.14
N GLN A 403 -9.96 -19.87 29.40
CA GLN A 403 -10.55 -18.88 28.52
C GLN A 403 -11.16 -17.80 29.40
N ARG A 404 -10.40 -16.70 29.60
CA ARG A 404 -10.86 -15.49 30.27
C ARG A 404 -11.90 -14.76 29.40
N ARG A 405 -13.06 -15.38 29.22
CA ARG A 405 -14.22 -14.78 28.58
C ARG A 405 -14.78 -13.77 29.57
N ILE A 406 -14.78 -12.50 29.18
CA ILE A 406 -15.46 -11.45 29.95
C ILE A 406 -16.97 -11.75 29.86
N LEU A 407 -17.54 -12.29 30.93
CA LEU A 407 -18.98 -12.53 31.03
C LEU A 407 -19.68 -11.15 31.13
N LEU A 408 -20.23 -10.68 30.00
CA LEU A 408 -21.01 -9.44 29.96
C LEU A 408 -22.41 -9.70 30.54
N ASN A 409 -22.60 -9.33 31.81
CA ASN A 409 -23.92 -9.40 32.44
C ASN A 409 -24.73 -8.13 32.09
N VAL A 410 -25.54 -8.20 31.03
CA VAL A 410 -26.40 -7.09 30.59
C VAL A 410 -27.61 -6.98 31.52
N LYS A 411 -27.60 -5.97 32.39
CA LYS A 411 -28.66 -5.75 33.41
C LYS A 411 -30.01 -5.30 32.82
N ASP A 412 -30.02 -4.66 31.65
CA ASP A 412 -31.24 -4.06 31.10
C ASP A 412 -31.35 -4.31 29.59
N GLN A 413 -31.76 -5.52 29.23
CA GLN A 413 -31.93 -5.95 27.83
C GLN A 413 -33.04 -5.17 27.12
N SER A 414 -34.02 -4.64 27.88
CA SER A 414 -35.16 -3.90 27.34
C SER A 414 -34.75 -2.60 26.62
N ARG A 415 -33.73 -1.90 27.16
CA ARG A 415 -33.20 -0.67 26.57
C ARG A 415 -32.45 -0.90 25.27
N PHE A 416 -31.84 -2.09 25.12
CA PHE A 416 -31.11 -2.46 23.91
C PHE A 416 -32.07 -2.52 22.71
N PHE A 417 -33.20 -3.21 22.87
CA PHE A 417 -34.24 -3.30 21.83
C PHE A 417 -34.97 -1.96 21.56
N SER A 418 -35.11 -1.07 22.54
CA SER A 418 -35.73 0.26 22.33
C SER A 418 -34.79 1.31 21.71
N SER A 419 -33.48 1.09 21.75
CA SER A 419 -32.50 2.10 21.32
C SER A 419 -32.18 2.03 19.82
N GLN A 420 -32.43 0.88 19.20
CA GLN A 420 -32.13 0.61 17.79
C GLN A 420 -33.26 1.03 16.84
N SER A 421 -34.48 1.23 17.35
CA SER A 421 -35.68 1.66 16.61
C SER A 421 -35.81 3.18 16.43
N LYS A 422 -34.83 3.96 16.91
CA LYS A 422 -34.93 5.42 17.16
C LYS A 422 -35.08 6.34 15.94
N THR A 423 -35.08 5.84 14.71
CA THR A 423 -34.92 6.72 13.52
C THR A 423 -36.08 6.70 12.54
N ASP A 424 -36.78 5.57 12.34
CA ASP A 424 -37.95 5.51 11.45
C ASP A 424 -39.14 4.73 12.07
N GLU A 425 -38.86 3.75 12.95
CA GLU A 425 -39.90 2.94 13.60
C GLU A 425 -40.57 3.64 14.79
N ASP A 426 -40.05 4.77 15.27
CA ASP A 426 -40.57 5.46 16.46
C ASP A 426 -41.98 6.06 16.23
N GLU A 427 -42.34 6.50 15.03
CA GLU A 427 -43.71 7.01 14.78
C GLU A 427 -44.73 5.87 14.67
N GLU A 428 -44.45 4.84 13.87
CA GLU A 428 -45.33 3.67 13.75
C GLU A 428 -45.40 2.87 15.06
N SER A 429 -44.30 2.65 15.75
CA SER A 429 -44.27 1.91 17.03
C SER A 429 -44.92 2.70 18.18
N ARG A 430 -44.86 4.04 18.18
CA ARG A 430 -45.63 4.86 19.12
C ARG A 430 -47.13 4.79 18.84
N LEU A 431 -47.52 4.71 17.58
CA LEU A 431 -48.92 4.50 17.19
C LEU A 431 -49.40 3.10 17.63
N PHE A 432 -48.60 2.04 17.44
CA PHE A 432 -48.92 0.69 17.91
C PHE A 432 -48.94 0.58 19.45
N ALA A 433 -48.03 1.27 20.15
CA ALA A 433 -48.00 1.27 21.61
C ALA A 433 -49.16 2.04 22.27
N GLN A 434 -49.78 2.97 21.53
CA GLN A 434 -51.00 3.67 21.97
C GLN A 434 -52.28 2.88 21.72
N GLN A 435 -52.24 1.84 20.87
CA GLN A 435 -53.41 1.01 20.60
C GLN A 435 -53.63 -0.03 21.71
N ASP A 436 -54.88 -0.18 22.12
CA ASP A 436 -55.28 -1.11 23.18
C ASP A 436 -55.38 -2.55 22.61
N PRO A 437 -54.54 -3.51 23.07
CA PRO A 437 -54.47 -4.85 22.47
C PRO A 437 -55.80 -5.60 22.48
N ASN A 438 -56.63 -5.35 23.50
CA ASN A 438 -57.93 -6.00 23.64
C ASN A 438 -58.96 -5.49 22.62
N ARG A 439 -58.85 -4.21 22.21
CA ARG A 439 -59.72 -3.65 21.16
C ARG A 439 -59.34 -4.24 19.80
N ILE A 440 -58.04 -4.28 19.49
CA ILE A 440 -57.54 -4.89 18.25
C ILE A 440 -57.95 -6.36 18.15
N LEU A 441 -57.80 -7.14 19.24
CA LEU A 441 -58.20 -8.55 19.22
C LEU A 441 -59.70 -8.74 19.06
N ASN A 442 -60.53 -7.85 19.59
CA ASN A 442 -61.98 -7.91 19.40
C ASN A 442 -62.39 -7.50 17.99
N ASP A 443 -61.76 -6.46 17.43
CA ASP A 443 -61.98 -6.03 16.06
C ASP A 443 -61.51 -7.11 15.07
N LEU A 444 -60.34 -7.73 15.32
CA LEU A 444 -59.82 -8.85 14.53
C LEU A 444 -60.74 -10.07 14.61
N ARG A 445 -61.25 -10.41 15.80
CA ARG A 445 -62.25 -11.49 15.94
C ARG A 445 -63.52 -11.16 15.18
N GLY A 446 -63.99 -9.92 15.25
CA GLY A 446 -65.13 -9.45 14.48
C GLY A 446 -64.91 -9.54 12.96
N GLU A 447 -63.74 -9.15 12.47
CA GLU A 447 -63.36 -9.27 11.05
C GLU A 447 -63.19 -10.72 10.60
N VAL A 448 -62.60 -11.58 11.44
CA VAL A 448 -62.43 -13.00 11.16
C VAL A 448 -63.80 -13.69 11.12
N ASP A 449 -64.70 -13.39 12.06
CA ASP A 449 -66.05 -13.95 12.08
C ASP A 449 -66.88 -13.46 10.87
N GLN A 450 -66.68 -12.22 10.43
CA GLN A 450 -67.35 -11.65 9.25
C GLN A 450 -66.81 -12.22 7.92
N ASN A 451 -65.50 -12.42 7.81
CA ASN A 451 -64.84 -12.84 6.57
C ASN A 451 -64.65 -14.36 6.46
N LEU A 452 -64.60 -15.08 7.58
CA LEU A 452 -64.49 -16.55 7.68
C LEU A 452 -65.55 -17.11 8.65
N PRO A 453 -66.81 -17.27 8.22
CA PRO A 453 -67.84 -17.92 9.03
C PRO A 453 -67.45 -19.38 9.35
N GLU A 454 -67.87 -19.90 10.51
CA GLU A 454 -67.59 -21.26 11.05
C GLU A 454 -67.86 -22.45 10.09
N GLY A 455 -68.48 -22.22 8.94
CA GLY A 455 -68.72 -23.22 7.89
C GLY A 455 -67.60 -23.41 6.85
N GLY A 456 -66.55 -22.58 6.86
CA GLY A 456 -65.37 -22.75 6.00
C GLY A 456 -65.58 -22.55 4.48
N ILE A 457 -66.76 -22.10 4.05
CA ILE A 457 -67.08 -21.83 2.64
C ILE A 457 -67.23 -20.32 2.47
N VAL A 458 -66.17 -19.67 1.97
CA VAL A 458 -66.18 -18.25 1.60
C VAL A 458 -66.03 -18.18 0.07
N PRO A 459 -66.85 -17.40 -0.65
CA PRO A 459 -66.66 -17.20 -2.07
C PRO A 459 -65.31 -16.53 -2.32
N ILE A 460 -64.40 -17.25 -2.99
CA ILE A 460 -63.01 -16.82 -3.29
C ILE A 460 -62.99 -15.45 -3.99
N GLY A 461 -64.02 -15.11 -4.77
CA GLY A 461 -64.18 -13.80 -5.39
C GLY A 461 -64.07 -12.65 -4.40
N ARG A 462 -64.78 -12.71 -3.26
CA ARG A 462 -64.76 -11.68 -2.21
C ARG A 462 -63.41 -11.56 -1.49
N LEU A 463 -62.60 -12.61 -1.53
CA LEU A 463 -61.30 -12.68 -0.85
C LEU A 463 -60.14 -12.24 -1.77
N VAL A 464 -60.33 -12.32 -3.10
CA VAL A 464 -59.30 -12.02 -4.11
C VAL A 464 -59.56 -10.69 -4.83
N GLU A 465 -60.83 -10.29 -5.00
CA GLU A 465 -61.26 -9.02 -5.55
C GLU A 465 -62.36 -8.44 -4.64
N PRO A 466 -62.08 -7.40 -3.83
CA PRO A 466 -63.15 -6.64 -3.21
C PRO A 466 -64.02 -6.07 -4.33
N GLU A 467 -65.33 -6.30 -4.30
CA GLU A 467 -66.25 -5.74 -5.29
C GLU A 467 -66.06 -4.22 -5.37
N GLU A 468 -65.95 -3.71 -6.60
CA GLU A 468 -66.03 -2.29 -6.88
C GLU A 468 -67.46 -1.86 -6.52
N ASP A 469 -67.66 -1.24 -5.36
CA ASP A 469 -68.81 -0.36 -5.17
C ASP A 469 -68.58 0.83 -6.12
N ASP A 470 -69.02 0.63 -7.37
CA ASP A 470 -69.34 1.70 -8.31
C ASP A 470 -70.52 2.48 -7.70
N ASP A 471 -70.30 3.79 -7.51
CA ASP A 471 -71.20 4.80 -6.92
C ASP A 471 -71.30 4.79 -5.37
N ASP A 472 -70.51 5.67 -4.71
CA ASP A 472 -71.08 6.73 -3.86
C ASP A 472 -70.00 7.70 -3.31
N ASP A 473 -70.37 8.98 -3.30
CA ASP A 473 -69.65 10.16 -2.78
C ASP A 473 -69.51 10.15 -1.24
N ASP A 474 -68.85 9.15 -0.64
CA ASP A 474 -68.54 9.16 0.80
C ASP A 474 -67.02 9.05 1.08
N GLU A 475 -66.40 10.21 1.20
CA GLU A 475 -64.95 10.46 1.31
C GLU A 475 -64.23 9.88 2.55
N ASN A 476 -64.83 9.02 3.40
CA ASN A 476 -64.23 8.77 4.72
C ASN A 476 -64.10 7.32 5.23
N LYS A 477 -64.34 6.28 4.41
CA LYS A 477 -64.08 4.90 4.83
C LYS A 477 -63.58 3.98 3.70
N GLN A 478 -62.58 4.41 2.94
CA GLN A 478 -61.78 3.43 2.18
C GLN A 478 -60.85 2.71 3.18
N ALA A 479 -61.33 1.59 3.72
CA ALA A 479 -60.51 0.71 4.53
C ALA A 479 -59.26 0.32 3.73
N SER A 480 -58.08 0.60 4.29
CA SER A 480 -56.77 0.25 3.74
C SER A 480 -56.55 -1.27 3.81
N GLN A 481 -57.42 -2.04 3.17
CA GLN A 481 -57.40 -3.48 3.24
C GLN A 481 -56.34 -4.01 2.27
N VAL A 482 -55.53 -4.94 2.78
CA VAL A 482 -54.50 -5.66 2.03
C VAL A 482 -55.12 -6.36 0.82
N GLY A 483 -54.65 -6.02 -0.38
CA GLY A 483 -55.18 -6.54 -1.65
C GLY A 483 -56.00 -5.53 -2.47
N SER A 484 -56.38 -4.39 -1.89
CA SER A 484 -57.04 -3.30 -2.63
C SER A 484 -56.15 -2.73 -3.75
N ARG A 485 -56.77 -2.24 -4.83
CA ARG A 485 -56.06 -1.64 -5.99
C ARG A 485 -55.12 -0.49 -5.58
N ALA A 486 -55.46 0.28 -4.55
CA ALA A 486 -54.62 1.35 -4.02
C ALA A 486 -53.36 0.82 -3.31
N THR A 487 -53.49 -0.22 -2.48
CA THR A 487 -52.34 -0.86 -1.82
C THR A 487 -51.45 -1.60 -2.82
N LEU A 488 -52.04 -2.26 -3.82
CA LEU A 488 -51.30 -2.91 -4.91
C LEU A 488 -50.54 -1.89 -5.76
N LYS A 489 -51.13 -0.73 -6.07
CA LYS A 489 -50.43 0.38 -6.74
C LYS A 489 -49.26 0.90 -5.89
N ARG A 490 -49.47 1.12 -4.58
CA ARG A 490 -48.41 1.59 -3.68
C ARG A 490 -47.26 0.58 -3.59
N ALA A 491 -47.55 -0.71 -3.43
CA ALA A 491 -46.56 -1.78 -3.42
C ALA A 491 -45.82 -1.88 -4.77
N SER A 492 -46.54 -1.77 -5.90
CA SER A 492 -45.92 -1.78 -7.22
C SER A 492 -44.97 -0.59 -7.45
N SER A 493 -45.33 0.59 -6.95
CA SER A 493 -44.47 1.78 -7.00
C SER A 493 -43.22 1.60 -6.15
N GLN A 494 -43.34 1.06 -4.93
CA GLN A 494 -42.20 0.74 -4.07
C GLN A 494 -41.27 -0.30 -4.70
N ILE A 495 -41.81 -1.34 -5.33
CA ILE A 495 -41.03 -2.35 -6.04
C ILE A 495 -40.28 -1.71 -7.22
N LEU A 496 -40.96 -0.86 -8.01
CA LEU A 496 -40.33 -0.17 -9.14
C LEU A 496 -39.24 0.82 -8.68
N GLU A 497 -39.43 1.48 -7.54
CA GLU A 497 -38.43 2.35 -6.91
C GLU A 497 -37.22 1.54 -6.44
N ALA A 498 -37.43 0.44 -5.73
CA ALA A 498 -36.34 -0.46 -5.30
C ALA A 498 -35.58 -1.07 -6.49
N ILE A 499 -36.27 -1.43 -7.58
CA ILE A 499 -35.63 -1.90 -8.82
C ILE A 499 -34.80 -0.78 -9.45
N ARG A 500 -35.29 0.46 -9.44
CA ARG A 500 -34.54 1.63 -9.95
C ARG A 500 -33.29 1.87 -9.10
N ASP A 501 -33.37 1.78 -7.78
CA ASP A 501 -32.23 1.94 -6.88
C ASP A 501 -31.21 0.81 -7.03
N ARG A 502 -31.67 -0.42 -7.18
CA ARG A 502 -30.77 -1.55 -7.46
C ARG A 502 -30.08 -1.39 -8.81
N ARG A 503 -30.78 -0.86 -9.81
CA ARG A 503 -30.22 -0.58 -11.13
C ARG A 503 -29.17 0.53 -11.07
N THR A 504 -29.40 1.63 -10.36
CA THR A 504 -28.39 2.70 -10.21
C THR A 504 -27.15 2.22 -9.46
N GLN A 505 -27.30 1.34 -8.47
CA GLN A 505 -26.17 0.73 -7.77
C GLN A 505 -25.39 -0.26 -8.65
N THR A 506 -26.07 -1.01 -9.53
CA THR A 506 -25.42 -1.98 -10.43
C THR A 506 -24.79 -1.30 -11.67
N GLU A 507 -25.40 -0.23 -12.18
CA GLU A 507 -24.87 0.57 -13.31
C GLU A 507 -23.71 1.50 -12.90
N ALA A 508 -23.39 1.64 -11.60
CA ALA A 508 -22.23 2.41 -11.13
C ALA A 508 -20.89 1.90 -11.68
N SER A 509 -20.82 0.64 -12.16
CA SER A 509 -19.65 0.12 -12.87
C SER A 509 -19.59 0.49 -14.37
N ALA A 510 -20.65 1.06 -14.96
CA ALA A 510 -20.78 1.24 -16.41
C ALA A 510 -21.03 2.69 -16.88
N ILE A 511 -21.36 3.63 -16.00
CA ILE A 511 -21.59 5.04 -16.39
C ILE A 511 -20.29 5.84 -16.23
N SER A 512 -19.80 6.36 -17.35
CA SER A 512 -18.73 7.35 -17.51
C SER A 512 -18.43 8.14 -16.23
N GLY A 513 -17.22 7.97 -15.68
CA GLY A 513 -16.80 8.34 -14.32
C GLY A 513 -16.90 9.82 -13.91
N THR A 514 -17.49 10.69 -14.74
CA THR A 514 -17.68 12.12 -14.45
C THR A 514 -19.14 12.55 -14.24
N PHE A 515 -20.13 11.63 -14.29
CA PHE A 515 -21.55 11.93 -14.04
C PHE A 515 -22.14 13.10 -14.87
N GLY A 516 -21.60 13.32 -16.07
CA GLY A 516 -21.99 14.43 -16.96
C GLY A 516 -21.31 15.77 -16.65
N LEU A 517 -20.36 15.82 -15.71
CA LEU A 517 -19.49 16.96 -15.45
C LEU A 517 -18.26 16.91 -16.37
N SER A 518 -17.67 18.08 -16.66
CA SER A 518 -16.37 18.14 -17.34
C SER A 518 -15.26 17.54 -16.46
N SER A 519 -14.19 17.00 -17.07
CA SER A 519 -13.07 16.40 -16.32
C SER A 519 -12.42 17.39 -15.35
N ALA A 520 -12.27 18.65 -15.75
CA ALA A 520 -11.68 19.69 -14.90
C ALA A 520 -12.58 20.01 -13.70
N LEU A 521 -13.90 20.05 -13.92
CA LEU A 521 -14.88 20.30 -12.87
C LEU A 521 -14.97 19.12 -11.90
N TYR A 522 -14.88 17.89 -12.41
CA TYR A 522 -14.84 16.67 -11.59
C TYR A 522 -13.56 16.58 -10.75
N ASP A 523 -12.40 16.94 -11.31
CA ASP A 523 -11.14 17.01 -10.57
C ASP A 523 -11.22 18.07 -9.46
N ARG A 524 -11.76 19.26 -9.77
CA ARG A 524 -11.99 20.33 -8.79
C ARG A 524 -12.98 19.90 -7.70
N LEU A 525 -14.03 19.15 -8.07
CA LEU A 525 -15.00 18.59 -7.14
C LEU A 525 -14.35 17.59 -6.18
N THR A 526 -13.54 16.68 -6.71
CA THR A 526 -12.79 15.67 -5.94
C THR A 526 -11.84 16.33 -4.94
N LEU A 527 -11.17 17.38 -5.39
CA LEU A 527 -10.23 18.18 -4.61
C LEU A 527 -10.96 18.99 -3.51
N THR A 528 -12.10 19.60 -3.84
CA THR A 528 -12.99 20.26 -2.87
C THR A 528 -13.54 19.29 -1.83
N HIS A 529 -13.95 18.08 -2.24
CA HIS A 529 -14.40 17.02 -1.34
C HIS A 529 -13.29 16.61 -0.37
N ALA A 530 -12.09 16.36 -0.90
CA ALA A 530 -10.94 15.96 -0.11
C ALA A 530 -10.59 17.03 0.93
N THR A 531 -10.48 18.29 0.54
CA THR A 531 -10.15 19.37 1.49
C THR A 531 -11.26 19.67 2.49
N SER A 532 -12.52 19.58 2.09
CA SER A 532 -13.65 19.73 3.02
C SER A 532 -13.68 18.61 4.07
N THR A 533 -13.36 17.38 3.67
CA THR A 533 -13.26 16.23 4.57
C THR A 533 -12.11 16.39 5.56
N GLU A 534 -10.98 16.96 5.12
CA GLU A 534 -9.86 17.26 6.02
C GLU A 534 -10.20 18.29 7.08
N PHE A 535 -10.82 19.41 6.70
CA PHE A 535 -11.26 20.41 7.67
C PHE A 535 -12.32 19.86 8.61
N LEU A 536 -13.20 18.97 8.12
CA LEU A 536 -14.17 18.29 8.96
C LEU A 536 -13.49 17.36 9.98
N HIS A 537 -12.46 16.62 9.58
CA HIS A 537 -11.69 15.78 10.49
C HIS A 537 -10.97 16.62 11.55
N GLN A 538 -10.30 17.71 11.13
CA GLN A 538 -9.63 18.65 12.03
C GLN A 538 -10.61 19.27 13.02
N PHE A 539 -11.80 19.65 12.55
CA PHE A 539 -12.88 20.17 13.38
C PHE A 539 -13.32 19.14 14.43
N TRP A 540 -13.64 17.90 14.06
CA TRP A 540 -14.09 16.90 15.04
C TRP A 540 -12.99 16.52 16.03
N GLN A 541 -11.74 16.44 15.58
CA GLN A 541 -10.60 16.19 16.45
C GLN A 541 -10.36 17.34 17.43
N ALA A 542 -10.70 18.58 17.08
CA ALA A 542 -10.63 19.73 17.98
C ALA A 542 -11.84 19.80 18.91
N PHE A 543 -13.04 19.76 18.34
CA PHE A 543 -14.32 19.89 19.02
C PHE A 543 -14.55 18.81 20.09
N LEU A 544 -14.13 17.56 19.81
CA LEU A 544 -14.29 16.44 20.76
C LEU A 544 -13.07 16.24 21.68
N SER A 545 -12.03 17.08 21.59
CA SER A 545 -10.81 16.86 22.39
C SER A 545 -10.94 17.22 23.87
N GLY A 546 -11.97 17.98 24.26
CA GLY A 546 -12.18 18.42 25.65
C GLY A 546 -11.13 19.41 26.17
N ASN A 547 -10.22 19.90 25.32
CA ASN A 547 -9.16 20.82 25.70
C ASN A 547 -9.60 22.28 25.49
N PRO A 548 -9.64 23.13 26.54
CA PRO A 548 -10.13 24.51 26.43
C PRO A 548 -9.23 25.40 25.56
N ASP A 549 -7.92 25.13 25.54
CA ASP A 549 -6.95 25.88 24.72
C ASP A 549 -7.24 25.80 23.21
N ARG A 550 -7.97 24.77 22.77
CA ARG A 550 -8.30 24.55 21.36
C ARG A 550 -9.61 25.22 20.96
N ALA A 551 -10.33 25.88 21.87
CA ALA A 551 -11.59 26.56 21.55
C ALA A 551 -11.39 27.66 20.49
N GLY A 552 -10.29 28.42 20.57
CA GLY A 552 -9.93 29.41 19.56
C GLY A 552 -9.63 28.80 18.18
N GLU A 553 -9.08 27.58 18.14
CA GLU A 553 -8.88 26.82 16.90
C GLU A 553 -10.21 26.33 16.32
N VAL A 554 -11.15 25.90 17.16
CA VAL A 554 -12.47 25.45 16.71
C VAL A 554 -13.22 26.57 16.00
N ALA A 555 -13.19 27.80 16.52
CA ALA A 555 -13.84 28.95 15.89
C ALA A 555 -13.28 29.24 14.49
N SER A 556 -11.95 29.14 14.29
CA SER A 556 -11.35 29.35 12.96
C SER A 556 -11.57 28.17 12.02
N LEU A 557 -11.64 26.95 12.55
CA LEU A 557 -12.03 25.77 11.78
C LEU A 557 -13.49 25.89 11.31
N VAL A 558 -14.40 26.42 12.12
CA VAL A 558 -15.79 26.69 11.71
C VAL A 558 -15.86 27.71 10.57
N GLU A 559 -15.01 28.75 10.58
CA GLU A 559 -14.88 29.65 9.44
C GLU A 559 -14.41 28.90 8.18
N SER A 560 -13.44 27.99 8.32
CA SER A 560 -12.99 27.15 7.20
C SER A 560 -14.07 26.19 6.69
N LEU A 561 -14.96 25.68 7.55
CA LEU A 561 -16.11 24.86 7.15
C LEU A 561 -17.16 25.68 6.39
N ASN A 562 -17.40 26.93 6.80
CA ASN A 562 -18.27 27.86 6.04
C ASN A 562 -17.66 28.17 4.65
N ARG A 563 -16.35 28.46 4.59
CA ARG A 563 -15.64 28.65 3.31
C ARG A 563 -15.66 27.37 2.45
N ALA A 564 -15.61 26.18 3.05
CA ALA A 564 -15.76 24.92 2.34
C ALA A 564 -17.16 24.78 1.73
N MET A 565 -18.21 25.14 2.48
CA MET A 565 -19.59 25.19 1.98
C MET A 565 -19.72 26.17 0.80
N ASP A 566 -19.11 27.34 0.88
CA ASP A 566 -19.13 28.34 -0.19
C ASP A 566 -18.38 27.86 -1.44
N ARG A 567 -17.26 27.13 -1.28
CA ARG A 567 -16.57 26.48 -2.41
C ARG A 567 -17.44 25.43 -3.08
N ILE A 568 -18.17 24.61 -2.31
CA ILE A 568 -19.11 23.63 -2.86
C ILE A 568 -20.21 24.34 -3.66
N LYS A 569 -20.76 25.43 -3.14
CA LYS A 569 -21.75 26.26 -3.85
C LYS A 569 -21.19 26.88 -5.13
N ALA A 570 -19.94 27.35 -5.12
CA ALA A 570 -19.29 27.86 -6.32
C ALA A 570 -19.13 26.76 -7.38
N VAL A 571 -18.73 25.55 -6.99
CA VAL A 571 -18.64 24.39 -7.90
C VAL A 571 -20.02 24.00 -8.45
N GLN A 572 -21.08 24.07 -7.63
CA GLN A 572 -22.47 23.87 -8.08
C GLN A 572 -22.88 24.90 -9.14
N GLN A 573 -22.58 26.19 -8.92
CA GLN A 573 -22.90 27.27 -9.86
C GLN A 573 -22.16 27.12 -11.19
N ASP A 574 -20.87 26.78 -11.14
CA ASP A 574 -20.07 26.55 -12.35
C ASP A 574 -20.56 25.31 -13.12
N ALA A 575 -20.94 24.24 -12.41
CA ALA A 575 -21.56 23.05 -13.02
C ALA A 575 -22.86 23.41 -13.73
N GLU A 576 -23.68 24.24 -13.09
CA GLU A 576 -24.94 24.72 -13.64
C GLU A 576 -24.71 25.60 -14.87
N ALA A 577 -23.67 26.45 -14.87
CA ALA A 577 -23.27 27.24 -16.02
C ALA A 577 -22.84 26.35 -17.20
N GLU A 578 -22.03 25.31 -16.98
CA GLU A 578 -21.67 24.33 -18.03
C GLU A 578 -22.92 23.63 -18.60
N ARG A 579 -23.85 23.21 -17.73
CA ARG A 579 -25.12 22.61 -18.16
C ARG A 579 -25.95 23.58 -19.00
N GLN A 580 -26.02 24.85 -18.60
CA GLN A 580 -26.76 25.87 -19.35
C GLN A 580 -26.17 26.11 -20.74
N VAL A 581 -24.84 26.07 -20.88
CA VAL A 581 -24.18 26.15 -22.20
C VAL A 581 -24.62 24.99 -23.10
N GLU A 582 -24.62 23.76 -22.57
CA GLU A 582 -25.02 22.57 -23.32
C GLU A 582 -26.52 22.59 -23.67
N VAL A 583 -27.38 22.97 -22.72
CA VAL A 583 -28.81 23.16 -22.96
C VAL A 583 -29.05 24.24 -24.03
N ASN A 584 -28.30 25.34 -24.01
CA ASN A 584 -28.40 26.39 -25.02
C ASN A 584 -27.91 25.91 -26.39
N ARG A 585 -26.86 25.07 -26.45
CA ARG A 585 -26.41 24.42 -27.68
C ARG A 585 -27.50 23.53 -28.28
N LEU A 586 -28.11 22.67 -27.47
CA LEU A 586 -29.21 21.81 -27.89
C LEU A 586 -30.43 22.61 -28.33
N ARG A 587 -30.78 23.70 -27.63
CA ARG A 587 -31.86 24.62 -28.02
C ARG A 587 -31.59 25.30 -29.37
N ARG A 588 -30.35 25.75 -29.62
CA ARG A 588 -29.96 26.32 -30.92
C ARG A 588 -30.08 25.29 -32.02
N HIS A 589 -29.52 24.09 -31.84
CA HIS A 589 -29.65 23.00 -32.79
C HIS A 589 -31.11 22.62 -33.07
N ALA A 590 -31.98 22.62 -32.06
CA ALA A 590 -33.42 22.41 -32.26
C ALA A 590 -34.06 23.47 -33.15
N ARG A 591 -33.66 24.73 -32.97
CA ARG A 591 -34.15 25.87 -33.75
C ARG A 591 -33.67 25.76 -35.20
N ASP A 592 -32.38 25.48 -35.41
CA ASP A 592 -31.78 25.33 -36.73
C ASP A 592 -32.41 24.16 -37.51
N VAL A 593 -32.68 23.03 -36.84
CA VAL A 593 -33.39 21.89 -37.45
C VAL A 593 -34.85 22.23 -37.76
N LEU A 594 -35.52 23.00 -36.91
CA LEU A 594 -36.88 23.47 -37.16
C LEU A 594 -36.93 24.42 -38.36
N GLU A 595 -35.96 25.34 -38.48
CA GLU A 595 -35.82 26.24 -39.62
C GLU A 595 -35.49 25.49 -40.92
N ALA A 596 -34.63 24.46 -40.85
CA ALA A 596 -34.22 23.68 -42.01
C ALA A 596 -35.27 22.63 -42.46
N THR A 597 -36.04 22.03 -41.54
CA THR A 597 -36.91 20.88 -41.85
C THR A 597 -38.40 21.12 -41.58
N GLY A 598 -38.77 22.24 -40.97
CA GLY A 598 -40.15 22.57 -40.58
C GLY A 598 -40.73 21.67 -39.47
N LYS A 599 -39.96 20.69 -38.95
CA LYS A 599 -40.40 19.75 -37.92
C LYS A 599 -39.81 20.12 -36.56
N LYS A 600 -40.66 20.19 -35.55
CA LYS A 600 -40.25 20.48 -34.17
C LYS A 600 -39.63 19.24 -33.51
N LEU A 601 -38.33 19.30 -33.22
CA LEU A 601 -37.63 18.28 -32.45
C LEU A 601 -38.04 18.37 -30.97
N ARG A 602 -38.58 17.26 -30.40
CA ARG A 602 -38.82 17.15 -28.96
C ARG A 602 -37.50 16.82 -28.27
N ILE A 603 -36.84 17.84 -27.69
CA ILE A 603 -35.63 17.64 -26.89
C ILE A 603 -36.02 17.48 -25.42
N ASN A 604 -35.56 16.41 -24.78
CA ASN A 604 -35.74 16.19 -23.35
C ASN A 604 -34.64 16.94 -22.58
N LEU A 605 -34.90 18.21 -22.25
CA LEU A 605 -33.94 19.06 -21.51
C LEU A 605 -33.64 18.53 -20.09
N ALA A 606 -34.56 17.75 -19.51
CA ALA A 606 -34.39 17.15 -18.18
C ALA A 606 -33.39 15.98 -18.13
N ASN A 607 -33.03 15.40 -19.29
CA ASN A 607 -32.08 14.29 -19.37
C ASN A 607 -30.65 14.75 -19.69
N VAL A 608 -30.38 16.06 -19.76
CA VAL A 608 -29.01 16.56 -19.92
C VAL A 608 -28.24 16.24 -18.63
N ALA A 609 -27.27 15.33 -18.74
CA ALA A 609 -26.45 14.91 -17.62
C ALA A 609 -25.58 16.07 -17.09
N GLY A 610 -25.31 16.11 -15.79
CA GLY A 610 -24.51 17.14 -15.13
C GLY A 610 -25.30 18.30 -14.50
N GLY A 611 -24.58 19.32 -14.05
CA GLY A 611 -25.14 20.50 -13.36
C GLY A 611 -25.17 20.42 -11.84
N GLU A 612 -25.83 21.39 -11.21
CA GLU A 612 -25.92 21.51 -9.75
C GLU A 612 -26.48 20.26 -9.07
N GLN A 613 -27.48 19.61 -9.69
CA GLN A 613 -28.09 18.40 -9.15
C GLN A 613 -27.10 17.22 -9.11
N ALA A 614 -26.20 17.11 -10.08
CA ALA A 614 -25.16 16.08 -10.08
C ALA A 614 -24.15 16.31 -8.95
N VAL A 615 -23.71 17.56 -8.77
CA VAL A 615 -22.82 17.96 -7.67
C VAL A 615 -23.48 17.71 -6.31
N THR A 616 -24.76 18.06 -6.15
CA THR A 616 -25.53 17.87 -4.91
C THR A 616 -25.73 16.39 -4.58
N ARG A 617 -25.89 15.53 -5.60
CA ARG A 617 -25.95 14.07 -5.39
C ARG A 617 -24.59 13.51 -4.97
N LEU A 618 -23.50 13.97 -5.57
CA LEU A 618 -22.15 13.50 -5.25
C LEU A 618 -21.66 13.98 -3.87
N LEU A 619 -21.89 15.26 -3.55
CA LEU A 619 -21.45 15.88 -2.28
C LEU A 619 -22.54 15.94 -1.21
N GLY A 620 -23.73 15.38 -1.46
CA GLY A 620 -24.84 15.41 -0.51
C GLY A 620 -24.46 14.96 0.91
N PRO A 621 -23.77 13.82 1.08
CA PRO A 621 -23.29 13.38 2.40
C PRO A 621 -22.34 14.40 3.05
N THR A 622 -21.41 14.97 2.28
CA THR A 622 -20.48 15.97 2.82
C THR A 622 -21.17 17.28 3.20
N ILE A 623 -22.17 17.72 2.43
CA ILE A 623 -22.97 18.91 2.76
C ILE A 623 -23.69 18.69 4.09
N ARG A 624 -24.37 17.55 4.26
CA ARG A 624 -25.03 17.19 5.53
C ARG A 624 -24.05 17.12 6.69
N ALA A 625 -22.86 16.56 6.47
CA ALA A 625 -21.83 16.46 7.51
C ALA A 625 -21.30 17.85 7.94
N LEU A 626 -21.10 18.76 6.98
CA LEU A 626 -20.74 20.14 7.24
C LEU A 626 -21.86 20.88 7.99
N GLU A 627 -23.12 20.73 7.56
CA GLU A 627 -24.28 21.31 8.24
C GLU A 627 -24.38 20.80 9.68
N THR A 628 -24.21 19.49 9.90
CA THR A 628 -24.25 18.87 11.24
C THR A 628 -23.12 19.37 12.14
N ALA A 629 -21.92 19.58 11.59
CA ALA A 629 -20.81 20.16 12.33
C ALA A 629 -21.11 21.61 12.74
N LEU A 630 -21.65 22.40 11.82
CA LEU A 630 -22.01 23.80 12.06
C LEU A 630 -23.17 23.96 13.05
N THR A 631 -24.18 23.09 13.00
CA THR A 631 -25.30 23.12 13.97
C THR A 631 -24.81 22.74 15.36
N LYS A 632 -24.07 21.64 15.50
CA LYS A 632 -23.53 21.21 16.80
C LYS A 632 -22.60 22.25 17.43
N TYR A 633 -21.81 22.95 16.63
CA TYR A 633 -21.00 24.06 17.13
C TYR A 633 -21.86 25.23 17.62
N LYS A 634 -22.91 25.61 16.88
CA LYS A 634 -23.83 26.68 17.29
C LYS A 634 -24.59 26.32 18.56
N ASP A 635 -25.02 25.07 18.69
CA ASP A 635 -25.72 24.57 19.87
C ASP A 635 -24.79 24.61 21.09
N ALA A 636 -23.56 24.12 20.96
CA ALA A 636 -22.56 24.18 22.03
C ALA A 636 -22.21 25.62 22.44
N LEU A 637 -22.05 26.53 21.46
CA LEU A 637 -21.78 27.94 21.72
C LEU A 637 -22.96 28.63 22.44
N ALA A 638 -24.20 28.26 22.10
CA ALA A 638 -25.39 28.77 22.77
C ALA A 638 -25.51 28.24 24.21
N GLU A 639 -25.11 26.99 24.47
CA GLU A 639 -25.03 26.42 25.82
C GLU A 639 -23.97 27.14 26.66
N GLU A 640 -22.76 27.35 26.14
CA GLU A 640 -21.71 28.10 26.85
C GLU A 640 -22.12 29.54 27.13
N MET A 641 -22.77 30.21 26.18
CA MET A 641 -23.31 31.57 26.39
C MET A 641 -24.40 31.63 27.46
N LYS A 642 -25.12 30.53 27.68
CA LYS A 642 -26.16 30.43 28.72
C LYS A 642 -25.58 30.08 30.09
N GLU A 643 -24.47 29.35 30.13
CA GLU A 643 -23.73 29.02 31.36
C GLU A 643 -22.84 30.16 31.86
N MET A 644 -22.43 31.08 30.99
CA MET A 644 -21.74 32.30 31.42
C MET A 644 -22.68 33.22 32.20
N PRO A 645 -22.38 33.58 33.47
CA PRO A 645 -23.20 34.50 34.24
C PRO A 645 -23.21 35.88 33.58
N PRO A 646 -24.35 36.61 33.58
CA PRO A 646 -24.37 37.98 33.11
C PRO A 646 -23.42 38.80 33.98
N ALA A 647 -22.49 39.50 33.31
CA ALA A 647 -21.48 40.36 33.92
C ALA A 647 -22.10 41.52 34.73
#